data_AF-A0A953XSS4-F1
#
_entry.id   AF-A0A953XSS4-F1
#
_cell.length_a   1.000
_cell.length_b   1.000
_cell.length_c   1.000
_cell.angle_alpha   90.00
_cell.angle_beta   90.00
_cell.angle_gamma   90.00
#
_symmetry.space_group_name_H-M   'P 1'
#
loop_
_entity.id
_entity.type
_entity.pdbx_description
1 polymer ?
#
loop_
_entity_poly.entity_id
_entity_poly.type
_entity_poly.pdbx_seq_one_letter_code
_entity_poly.pdbx_strand_id
1 'polypeptide(L)'
;MSGVPMSLFLTRRALCPGCGAPLQLQPDSSSVACQWCRETSYVERRLRTVELEIAAGLEPGGIEHGTKFIPAHSIAATGKAEAACPGCGGAIEISNSQDTAKCPHCGSAAKVERRLVATEQQAWESNDDDHDLEMFKAGEPRDFDREMYWEYAKLDESAKLALLDEWNDQRVRILLTSEGAEARVAAIAEMSAWHEINPWRERMLARLMRLAGNCEPEVEVAIALRAIQPNLYRSESGENEVRNAVFRAAGRALFVDSPSARVLKELALSFNGATLKLMMELMDYAFTNGRFESGFAALRAATTALDRAYEDRAVFGEVMLYRFLYLKPPMLAWVLDQRHHWSVEDRYKCLRFIDDCAIERPELVPQIRELLGAQQGFKTPAAYRNYLDFVRGLATPLGRESALRLGVYAPETDVACEPPDDLQAALEFLHPLLAEPNSERTATACINRLIQYHGRGNCAAIEEYIASHGDALPWRIRQAYLHVCPDSKLLTPFEFQNTFESKEEPPNALQREVAGWQQRFTDAWRDKDESSELALQNYRDLRKRVVSLRDQELAARKQEWQRQETLNNQHQRDLHEAEAAAARQQTHDNWLADSIRMLEEQAAQQREYHAQYGNQHYLKSAESLDRQAEKLRRGELPKRPWYVRLLPWRR
;
A
#
# COMPACT_ATOMS: atom_id res chain seq x y z
N MET A 1 16.46 -9.71 10.01
CA MET A 1 16.48 -8.28 9.67
C MET A 1 16.32 -7.50 10.97
N SER A 2 17.36 -6.81 11.40
CA SER A 2 17.39 -6.01 12.64
C SER A 2 16.54 -4.75 12.47
N GLY A 3 15.55 -4.58 13.34
CA GLY A 3 14.59 -3.47 13.30
C GLY A 3 15.26 -2.11 13.50
N VAL A 4 14.85 -1.14 12.70
CA VAL A 4 15.33 0.25 12.75
C VAL A 4 14.79 0.93 14.02
N PRO A 5 15.63 1.61 14.83
CA PRO A 5 15.16 2.30 16.04
C PRO A 5 14.22 3.48 15.75
N MET A 6 13.17 3.58 16.56
CA MET A 6 12.04 4.51 16.41
C MET A 6 12.42 6.01 16.48
N SER A 7 13.61 6.35 17.00
CA SER A 7 14.10 7.74 17.11
C SER A 7 14.34 8.41 15.75
N LEU A 8 14.54 7.62 14.69
CA LEU A 8 14.66 8.11 13.31
C LEU A 8 13.32 8.64 12.74
N PHE A 9 12.19 8.11 13.24
CA PHE A 9 10.85 8.59 12.89
C PHE A 9 10.55 9.96 13.51
N LEU A 10 11.20 10.29 14.65
CA LEU A 10 10.89 11.46 15.49
C LEU A 10 11.33 12.81 14.92
N THR A 11 12.23 12.84 13.93
CA THR A 11 12.82 14.11 13.47
C THR A 11 12.71 14.38 11.97
N ARG A 12 12.18 13.45 11.16
CA ARG A 12 12.29 13.46 9.67
C ARG A 12 13.74 13.53 9.15
N ARG A 13 14.76 13.29 9.98
CA ARG A 13 16.18 13.58 9.65
C ARG A 13 16.91 12.47 8.90
N ALA A 14 16.27 11.34 8.65
CA ALA A 14 16.83 10.27 7.81
C ALA A 14 15.73 9.43 7.13
N LEU A 15 14.77 10.05 6.44
CA LEU A 15 13.77 9.33 5.65
C LEU A 15 14.00 9.58 4.14
N CYS A 16 13.81 8.57 3.28
CA CYS A 16 13.81 8.78 1.81
C CYS A 16 12.71 9.81 1.49
N PRO A 17 13.02 10.94 0.84
CA PRO A 17 12.03 11.92 0.43
C PRO A 17 11.03 11.33 -0.59
N GLY A 18 11.45 10.33 -1.38
CA GLY A 18 10.59 9.57 -2.28
C GLY A 18 9.57 8.65 -1.59
N CYS A 19 10.02 7.63 -0.85
CA CYS A 19 9.14 6.61 -0.26
C CYS A 19 8.93 6.71 1.26
N GLY A 20 9.63 7.60 1.96
CA GLY A 20 9.56 7.74 3.42
C GLY A 20 10.27 6.66 4.22
N ALA A 21 10.99 5.72 3.58
CA ALA A 21 11.72 4.66 4.28
C ALA A 21 12.93 5.21 5.05
N PRO A 22 13.28 4.64 6.22
CA PRO A 22 14.40 5.10 7.02
C PRO A 22 15.74 4.84 6.33
N LEU A 23 16.62 5.83 6.25
CA LEU A 23 17.90 5.73 5.56
C LEU A 23 19.05 5.55 6.54
N GLN A 24 19.94 4.59 6.24
CA GLN A 24 21.18 4.42 6.99
C GLN A 24 22.21 5.41 6.46
N LEU A 25 22.51 6.44 7.24
CA LEU A 25 23.45 7.50 6.85
C LEU A 25 24.88 7.14 7.25
N GLN A 26 25.83 7.36 6.34
CA GLN A 26 27.26 7.29 6.63
C GLN A 26 27.75 8.66 7.11
N PRO A 27 28.60 8.74 8.15
CA PRO A 27 29.06 10.01 8.74
C PRO A 27 29.74 10.96 7.75
N ASP A 28 30.41 10.40 6.75
CA ASP A 28 31.23 11.15 5.79
C ASP A 28 30.56 11.30 4.42
N SER A 29 29.33 10.79 4.24
CA SER A 29 28.63 10.87 2.96
C SER A 29 27.55 11.95 2.98
N SER A 30 27.63 12.89 2.05
CA SER A 30 26.59 13.90 1.84
C SER A 30 25.39 13.38 1.07
N SER A 31 25.48 12.19 0.48
CA SER A 31 24.43 11.53 -0.30
C SER A 31 24.15 10.12 0.21
N VAL A 32 22.91 9.68 0.10
CA VAL A 32 22.47 8.32 0.44
C VAL A 32 21.48 7.84 -0.61
N ALA A 33 21.73 6.68 -1.19
CA ALA A 33 20.76 5.99 -2.01
C ALA A 33 19.83 5.19 -1.12
N CYS A 34 18.52 5.31 -1.33
CA CYS A 34 17.58 4.54 -0.55
C CYS A 34 17.60 3.07 -0.94
N GLN A 35 17.78 2.19 0.05
CA GLN A 35 17.72 0.75 -0.17
C GLN A 35 16.33 0.25 -0.60
N TRP A 36 15.27 1.08 -0.46
CA TRP A 36 13.89 0.75 -0.86
C TRP A 36 13.46 1.44 -2.15
N CYS A 37 13.57 2.77 -2.24
CA CYS A 37 13.11 3.57 -3.38
C CYS A 37 14.19 3.72 -4.46
N ARG A 38 15.45 3.36 -4.16
CA ARG A 38 16.68 3.67 -4.92
C ARG A 38 16.95 5.15 -5.18
N GLU A 39 16.02 6.02 -4.81
CA GLU A 39 16.18 7.45 -4.93
C GLU A 39 17.37 7.96 -4.12
N THR A 40 18.20 8.76 -4.78
CA THR A 40 19.37 9.37 -4.16
C THR A 40 18.93 10.65 -3.48
N SER A 41 19.27 10.78 -2.21
CA SER A 41 18.97 11.96 -1.40
C SER A 41 20.26 12.54 -0.86
N TYR A 42 20.34 13.86 -0.72
CA TYR A 42 21.48 14.52 -0.10
C TYR A 42 21.08 15.20 1.20
N VAL A 43 22.04 15.32 2.12
CA VAL A 43 21.86 16.09 3.37
C VAL A 43 21.94 17.58 3.04
N GLU A 44 20.80 18.26 3.11
CA GLU A 44 20.63 19.70 3.00
C GLU A 44 20.67 20.36 4.39
N ARG A 45 21.29 21.54 4.48
CA ARG A 45 21.24 22.39 5.69
C ARG A 45 20.24 23.52 5.53
N ARG A 46 19.43 23.74 6.55
CA ARG A 46 18.51 24.89 6.69
C ARG A 46 18.70 25.57 8.04
N LEU A 47 18.34 26.85 8.12
CA LEU A 47 18.29 27.59 9.38
C LEU A 47 16.86 27.64 9.91
N ARG A 48 16.68 27.35 11.20
CA ARG A 48 15.43 27.57 11.94
C ARG A 48 15.66 28.54 13.09
N THR A 49 14.63 29.23 13.55
CA THR A 49 14.74 30.12 14.73
C THR A 49 15.16 29.30 15.96
N VAL A 50 16.07 29.82 16.80
CA VAL A 50 16.53 29.11 18.02
C VAL A 50 15.41 29.09 19.06
N GLU A 51 14.87 27.90 19.32
CA GLU A 51 14.19 27.57 20.58
C GLU A 51 15.25 27.34 21.68
N LEU A 52 14.92 27.69 22.93
CA LEU A 52 15.78 27.51 24.10
C LEU A 52 16.16 26.02 24.27
N GLU A 53 17.45 25.71 24.27
CA GLU A 53 17.94 24.34 24.52
C GLU A 53 17.81 23.97 25.99
N ILE A 54 17.19 22.82 26.24
CA ILE A 54 17.16 22.11 27.51
C ILE A 54 18.60 21.77 27.90
N ALA A 55 18.99 22.11 29.13
CA ALA A 55 20.34 21.89 29.65
C ALA A 55 20.78 20.42 29.48
N ALA A 56 21.93 20.24 28.84
CA ALA A 56 22.56 18.95 28.62
C ALA A 56 22.96 18.31 29.96
N GLY A 57 22.48 17.09 30.19
CA GLY A 57 22.89 16.30 31.34
C GLY A 57 21.99 15.09 31.50
N LEU A 58 22.24 14.04 30.71
CA LEU A 58 21.94 12.64 31.01
C LEU A 58 22.48 11.79 29.85
N GLU A 59 23.56 11.07 30.10
CA GLU A 59 24.02 10.02 29.18
C GLU A 59 22.94 8.94 29.08
N PRO A 60 22.55 8.49 27.87
CA PRO A 60 21.67 7.34 27.74
C PRO A 60 22.43 6.10 28.23
N GLY A 61 21.97 5.58 29.37
CA GLY A 61 22.44 4.33 29.97
C GLY A 61 22.49 3.20 28.94
N GLY A 62 23.57 2.43 29.03
CA GLY A 62 24.05 1.52 28.00
C GLY A 62 23.02 0.54 27.46
N ILE A 63 22.95 0.51 26.13
CA ILE A 63 22.48 -0.63 25.36
C ILE A 63 23.65 -1.02 24.44
N GLU A 64 24.35 -2.09 24.80
CA GLU A 64 25.36 -2.71 23.94
C GLU A 64 24.68 -3.49 22.82
N HIS A 65 24.49 -2.87 21.65
CA HIS A 65 24.27 -3.59 20.40
C HIS A 65 25.21 -3.06 19.33
N GLY A 66 26.02 -3.96 18.77
CA GLY A 66 27.08 -3.69 17.81
C GLY A 66 26.57 -3.11 16.51
N THR A 67 26.53 -1.79 16.43
CA THR A 67 26.98 -0.93 15.31
C THR A 67 26.79 0.52 15.74
N LYS A 68 27.84 1.33 15.64
CA LYS A 68 27.90 2.70 16.15
C LYS A 68 27.01 3.61 15.27
N PHE A 69 25.82 3.97 15.73
CA PHE A 69 24.87 4.84 15.02
C PHE A 69 25.28 6.32 15.14
N ILE A 70 25.14 7.08 14.05
CA ILE A 70 25.56 8.49 13.96
C ILE A 70 24.36 9.36 13.54
N PRO A 71 23.86 10.25 14.41
CA PRO A 71 22.75 11.15 14.07
C PRO A 71 23.04 12.08 12.88
N ALA A 72 22.01 12.53 12.15
CA ALA A 72 22.18 13.44 11.01
C ALA A 72 22.82 14.80 11.37
N HIS A 73 22.64 15.27 12.62
CA HIS A 73 23.31 16.47 13.12
C HIS A 73 24.83 16.26 13.31
N SER A 74 25.28 15.01 13.37
CA SER A 74 26.66 14.59 13.54
C SER A 74 27.36 14.29 12.20
N ILE A 75 26.64 14.40 11.06
CA ILE A 75 27.20 14.20 9.72
C ILE A 75 27.91 15.49 9.29
N ALA A 76 29.21 15.38 9.02
CA ALA A 76 30.05 16.52 8.66
C ALA A 76 29.81 16.99 7.23
N ALA A 77 29.46 16.08 6.32
CA ALA A 77 29.29 16.34 4.89
C ALA A 77 27.84 16.77 4.55
N THR A 78 27.68 17.85 3.77
CA THR A 78 26.35 18.31 3.29
C THR A 78 26.42 18.74 1.83
N GLY A 79 25.41 18.34 1.06
CA GLY A 79 25.38 18.53 -0.40
C GLY A 79 24.89 19.91 -0.86
N LYS A 80 24.06 20.59 -0.05
CA LYS A 80 23.52 21.92 -0.34
C LYS A 80 23.35 22.70 0.98
N ALA A 81 23.76 23.96 1.00
CA ALA A 81 23.59 24.85 2.14
C ALA A 81 22.73 26.05 1.72
N GLU A 82 21.49 26.08 2.18
CA GLU A 82 20.63 27.26 2.03
C GLU A 82 20.51 27.94 3.40
N ALA A 83 21.11 29.11 3.51
CA ALA A 83 21.31 29.78 4.77
C ALA A 83 20.77 31.20 4.71
N ALA A 84 19.45 31.34 4.59
CA ALA A 84 18.78 32.60 4.80
C ALA A 84 18.37 32.73 6.28
N CYS A 85 18.57 33.90 6.86
CA CYS A 85 18.11 34.18 8.22
C CYS A 85 16.59 34.08 8.30
N PRO A 86 16.01 33.28 9.22
CA PRO A 86 14.55 33.24 9.40
C PRO A 86 13.97 34.56 9.91
N GLY A 87 14.78 35.41 10.55
CA GLY A 87 14.35 36.72 11.05
C GLY A 87 14.33 37.81 9.98
N CYS A 88 15.39 37.95 9.18
CA CYS A 88 15.53 39.08 8.24
C CYS A 88 15.74 38.69 6.78
N GLY A 89 15.78 37.39 6.44
CA GLY A 89 16.03 36.88 5.09
C GLY A 89 17.47 37.05 4.57
N GLY A 90 18.35 37.71 5.35
CA GLY A 90 19.74 37.93 4.94
C GLY A 90 20.54 36.63 4.90
N ALA A 91 21.47 36.52 3.95
CA ALA A 91 22.34 35.35 3.83
C ALA A 91 23.24 35.19 5.07
N ILE A 92 23.47 33.94 5.47
CA ILE A 92 24.28 33.55 6.62
C ILE A 92 25.28 32.51 6.12
N GLU A 93 26.56 32.66 6.40
CA GLU A 93 27.50 31.56 6.18
C GLU A 93 27.44 30.59 7.37
N ILE A 94 27.27 29.29 7.09
CA ILE A 94 27.20 28.23 8.09
C ILE A 94 28.39 27.30 7.89
N SER A 95 29.25 27.17 8.90
CA SER A 95 30.36 26.22 8.85
C SER A 95 29.89 24.77 9.08
N ASN A 96 30.66 23.78 8.64
CA ASN A 96 30.26 22.36 8.73
C ASN A 96 29.96 21.85 10.15
N SER A 97 30.58 22.47 11.15
CA SER A 97 30.50 22.09 12.56
C SER A 97 29.61 23.01 13.40
N GLN A 98 28.98 24.04 12.82
CA GLN A 98 28.11 24.94 13.57
C GLN A 98 26.72 24.34 13.76
N ASP A 99 26.26 24.27 15.02
CA ASP A 99 24.88 23.91 15.37
C ASP A 99 23.97 25.14 15.56
N THR A 100 24.58 26.30 15.79
CA THR A 100 23.90 27.60 15.79
C THR A 100 24.70 28.61 14.97
N ALA A 101 23.99 29.45 14.24
CA ALA A 101 24.55 30.55 13.47
C ALA A 101 23.87 31.86 13.91
N LYS A 102 24.66 32.89 14.19
CA LYS A 102 24.12 34.23 14.43
C LYS A 102 24.04 34.98 13.11
N CYS A 103 22.89 35.57 12.83
CA CYS A 103 22.73 36.41 11.66
C CYS A 103 23.62 37.65 11.78
N PRO A 104 24.52 37.93 10.81
CA PRO A 104 25.33 39.13 10.83
C PRO A 104 24.52 40.41 10.58
N HIS A 105 23.30 40.28 10.03
CA HIS A 105 22.44 41.42 9.69
C HIS A 105 21.53 41.86 10.84
N CYS A 106 20.79 40.94 11.47
CA CYS A 106 19.83 41.26 12.53
C CYS A 106 20.22 40.76 13.93
N GLY A 107 21.33 40.03 14.06
CA GLY A 107 21.79 39.47 15.33
C GLY A 107 20.99 38.27 15.86
N SER A 108 19.88 37.90 15.21
CA SER A 108 19.09 36.73 15.59
C SER A 108 19.91 35.45 15.48
N ALA A 109 19.88 34.62 16.53
CA ALA A 109 20.44 33.29 16.48
C ALA A 109 19.47 32.34 15.76
N ALA A 110 20.01 31.52 14.86
CA ALA A 110 19.29 30.46 14.17
C ALA A 110 19.99 29.12 14.42
N LYS A 111 19.22 28.06 14.66
CA LYS A 111 19.71 26.69 14.81
C LYS A 111 19.84 26.05 13.43
N VAL A 112 20.95 25.37 13.21
CA VAL A 112 21.22 24.66 11.95
C VAL A 112 20.49 23.32 11.99
N GLU A 113 19.57 23.13 11.06
CA GLU A 113 18.85 21.87 10.85
C GLU A 113 19.42 21.16 9.61
N ARG A 114 19.70 19.86 9.73
CA ARG A 114 20.15 19.00 8.62
C ARG A 114 18.98 18.08 8.22
N ARG A 115 18.55 18.11 6.95
CA ARG A 115 17.44 17.31 6.38
C ARG A 115 17.90 16.59 5.12
N LEU A 116 17.23 15.50 4.76
CA LEU A 116 17.45 14.87 3.46
C LEU A 116 16.52 15.49 2.41
N VAL A 117 17.06 15.85 1.25
CA VAL A 117 16.31 16.36 0.10
C VAL A 117 16.67 15.54 -1.14
N ALA A 118 15.68 15.35 -2.02
CA ALA A 118 15.88 14.65 -3.29
C ALA A 118 16.81 15.47 -4.21
N THR A 119 17.66 14.81 -4.98
CA THR A 119 18.45 15.44 -6.05
C THR A 119 17.55 16.19 -7.04
N GLU A 120 17.68 17.52 -7.13
CA GLU A 120 16.91 18.39 -8.04
C GLU A 120 16.99 17.94 -9.51
N GLN A 121 18.01 17.16 -9.86
CA GLN A 121 18.27 16.67 -11.21
C GLN A 121 17.52 15.37 -11.58
N GLN A 122 16.90 14.65 -10.64
CA GLN A 122 16.14 13.42 -10.93
C GLN A 122 14.61 13.60 -10.96
N ALA A 123 14.08 14.76 -10.55
CA ALA A 123 12.65 15.03 -10.58
C ALA A 123 12.08 15.18 -12.01
N TRP A 124 12.94 15.33 -13.03
CA TRP A 124 12.54 15.54 -14.42
C TRP A 124 13.24 14.63 -15.45
N GLU A 125 14.30 13.89 -15.09
CA GLU A 125 15.09 13.05 -16.01
C GLU A 125 15.30 11.61 -15.49
N SER A 126 14.26 10.93 -15.01
CA SER A 126 14.32 9.46 -14.88
C SER A 126 14.01 8.76 -16.20
N ASN A 127 14.88 9.00 -17.19
CA ASN A 127 15.26 7.96 -18.15
C ASN A 127 16.50 7.30 -17.56
N ASP A 128 16.36 6.10 -16.99
CA ASP A 128 17.48 5.19 -16.81
C ASP A 128 16.95 3.76 -16.79
N ASP A 129 17.28 3.05 -17.86
CA ASP A 129 16.74 1.78 -18.35
C ASP A 129 17.54 0.54 -17.90
N ASP A 130 18.58 0.62 -17.07
CA ASP A 130 19.64 -0.41 -17.17
C ASP A 130 19.90 -1.37 -15.99
N HIS A 131 19.13 -1.43 -14.90
CA HIS A 131 19.57 -2.23 -13.73
C HIS A 131 18.62 -3.20 -13.01
N ASP A 132 17.52 -3.66 -13.62
CA ASP A 132 16.65 -4.70 -13.03
C ASP A 132 16.45 -5.94 -13.94
N LEU A 133 17.54 -6.65 -14.27
CA LEU A 133 17.58 -7.65 -15.37
C LEU A 133 17.78 -9.13 -15.01
N GLU A 134 17.47 -9.62 -13.79
CA GLU A 134 17.63 -11.07 -13.47
C GLU A 134 16.48 -11.75 -12.70
N MET A 135 15.22 -11.66 -13.16
CA MET A 135 14.15 -12.53 -12.65
C MET A 135 13.14 -12.99 -13.71
N PHE A 136 13.48 -14.00 -14.52
CA PHE A 136 12.49 -14.68 -15.36
C PHE A 136 12.77 -16.18 -15.51
N LYS A 137 12.02 -17.03 -14.79
CA LYS A 137 11.73 -18.41 -15.18
C LYS A 137 10.33 -18.85 -14.76
N ALA A 138 9.64 -19.45 -15.75
CA ALA A 138 8.53 -20.41 -15.67
C ALA A 138 7.09 -19.89 -15.39
N GLY A 139 6.37 -19.66 -16.49
CA GLY A 139 4.91 -19.78 -16.57
C GLY A 139 4.50 -20.03 -18.04
N GLU A 140 3.74 -21.08 -18.32
CA GLU A 140 3.27 -21.37 -19.69
C GLU A 140 2.20 -20.36 -20.14
N PRO A 141 2.31 -19.75 -21.34
CA PRO A 141 1.30 -18.83 -21.86
C PRO A 141 0.02 -19.56 -22.30
N ARG A 142 -1.15 -18.92 -22.11
CA ARG A 142 -2.43 -19.38 -22.68
C ARG A 142 -2.52 -19.08 -24.19
N ASP A 143 -3.26 -19.90 -24.90
CA ASP A 143 -3.31 -20.10 -26.37
C ASP A 143 -3.49 -18.88 -27.30
N PHE A 144 -3.70 -17.65 -26.81
CA PHE A 144 -3.97 -16.52 -27.72
C PHE A 144 -2.71 -15.85 -28.30
N ASP A 145 -1.51 -16.09 -27.75
CA ASP A 145 -0.31 -15.33 -28.15
C ASP A 145 0.94 -16.19 -28.42
N ARG A 146 0.79 -17.46 -28.79
CA ARG A 146 1.97 -18.35 -28.90
C ARG A 146 2.95 -17.91 -29.99
N GLU A 147 2.47 -17.48 -31.16
CA GLU A 147 3.32 -16.98 -32.26
C GLU A 147 3.96 -15.62 -31.94
N MET A 148 3.18 -14.73 -31.31
CA MET A 148 3.62 -13.40 -30.94
C MET A 148 4.64 -13.42 -29.79
N TYR A 149 4.51 -14.37 -28.86
CA TYR A 149 5.50 -14.60 -27.79
C TYR A 149 6.84 -15.09 -28.37
N TRP A 150 6.84 -15.85 -29.46
CA TRP A 150 8.07 -16.26 -30.15
C TRP A 150 8.75 -15.13 -30.90
N GLU A 151 8.02 -14.14 -31.40
CA GLU A 151 8.61 -12.93 -31.97
C GLU A 151 9.11 -11.98 -30.87
N TYR A 152 8.32 -11.80 -29.80
CA TYR A 152 8.72 -11.03 -28.62
C TYR A 152 10.00 -11.57 -27.97
N ALA A 153 10.14 -12.90 -27.86
CA ALA A 153 11.34 -13.54 -27.30
C ALA A 153 12.62 -13.31 -28.14
N LYS A 154 12.49 -12.91 -29.41
CA LYS A 154 13.62 -12.62 -30.32
C LYS A 154 14.05 -11.16 -30.30
N LEU A 155 13.25 -10.28 -29.72
CA LEU A 155 13.56 -8.86 -29.60
C LEU A 155 14.62 -8.64 -28.50
N ASP A 156 15.45 -7.62 -28.64
CA ASP A 156 16.24 -7.11 -27.52
C ASP A 156 15.32 -6.41 -26.50
N GLU A 157 15.81 -6.17 -25.29
CA GLU A 157 15.00 -5.62 -24.20
C GLU A 157 14.45 -4.22 -24.51
N SER A 158 15.17 -3.39 -25.27
CA SER A 158 14.66 -2.07 -25.67
C SER A 158 13.49 -2.21 -26.64
N ALA A 159 13.60 -3.09 -27.62
CA ALA A 159 12.52 -3.36 -28.57
C ALA A 159 11.32 -4.05 -27.92
N LYS A 160 11.54 -4.94 -26.93
CA LYS A 160 10.47 -5.53 -26.10
C LYS A 160 9.71 -4.45 -25.34
N LEU A 161 10.42 -3.51 -24.71
CA LEU A 161 9.81 -2.40 -23.98
C LEU A 161 8.99 -1.50 -24.93
N ALA A 162 9.53 -1.14 -26.10
CA ALA A 162 8.81 -0.32 -27.09
C ALA A 162 7.56 -1.02 -27.66
N LEU A 163 7.61 -2.33 -27.90
CA LEU A 163 6.46 -3.11 -28.38
C LEU A 163 5.38 -3.21 -27.29
N LEU A 164 5.79 -3.46 -26.04
CA LEU A 164 4.89 -3.42 -24.89
C LEU A 164 4.26 -2.04 -24.71
N ASP A 165 4.98 -0.96 -24.98
CA ASP A 165 4.43 0.40 -24.94
C ASP A 165 3.33 0.58 -25.93
N GLU A 166 3.59 0.28 -27.20
CA GLU A 166 2.62 0.46 -28.27
C GLU A 166 1.34 -0.34 -27.98
N TRP A 167 1.48 -1.59 -27.52
CA TRP A 167 0.34 -2.44 -27.16
C TRP A 167 -0.43 -1.92 -25.96
N ASN A 168 0.26 -1.49 -24.90
CA ASN A 168 -0.39 -0.96 -23.70
C ASN A 168 -1.07 0.38 -23.97
N ASP A 169 -0.45 1.24 -24.78
CA ASP A 169 -1.02 2.51 -25.21
C ASP A 169 -2.25 2.28 -26.10
N GLN A 170 -2.20 1.29 -27.00
CA GLN A 170 -3.34 0.86 -27.80
C GLN A 170 -4.47 0.32 -26.92
N ARG A 171 -4.17 -0.47 -25.88
CA ARG A 171 -5.18 -1.00 -24.95
C ARG A 171 -5.80 0.08 -24.06
N VAL A 172 -5.01 1.03 -23.56
CA VAL A 172 -5.54 2.21 -22.86
C VAL A 172 -6.39 3.05 -23.81
N ARG A 173 -5.98 3.22 -25.07
CA ARG A 173 -6.81 3.88 -26.09
C ARG A 173 -8.10 3.11 -26.35
N ILE A 174 -8.07 1.79 -26.49
CA ILE A 174 -9.28 0.96 -26.63
C ILE A 174 -10.20 1.20 -25.45
N LEU A 175 -9.67 1.21 -24.24
CA LEU A 175 -10.46 1.45 -23.03
C LEU A 175 -11.03 2.88 -22.97
N LEU A 176 -10.28 3.89 -23.42
CA LEU A 176 -10.74 5.28 -23.49
C LEU A 176 -11.72 5.54 -24.65
N THR A 177 -11.66 4.74 -25.72
CA THR A 177 -12.46 4.91 -26.94
C THR A 177 -13.62 3.93 -27.05
N SER A 178 -13.67 2.89 -26.21
CA SER A 178 -14.77 1.93 -26.17
C SER A 178 -16.05 2.63 -25.79
N GLU A 179 -17.10 2.46 -26.60
CA GLU A 179 -18.41 3.00 -26.32
C GLU A 179 -19.15 2.13 -25.29
N GLY A 180 -19.59 2.78 -24.20
CA GLY A 180 -20.37 2.14 -23.15
C GLY A 180 -19.55 1.47 -22.04
N ALA A 181 -20.17 1.38 -20.86
CA ALA A 181 -19.57 0.80 -19.66
C ALA A 181 -19.24 -0.69 -19.81
N GLU A 182 -20.04 -1.44 -20.57
CA GLU A 182 -19.86 -2.90 -20.74
C GLU A 182 -18.52 -3.24 -21.42
N ALA A 183 -18.22 -2.58 -22.54
CA ALA A 183 -16.97 -2.77 -23.28
C ALA A 183 -15.76 -2.34 -22.45
N ARG A 184 -15.86 -1.22 -21.71
CA ARG A 184 -14.80 -0.76 -20.82
C ARG A 184 -14.55 -1.71 -19.66
N VAL A 185 -15.59 -2.24 -19.02
CA VAL A 185 -15.46 -3.23 -17.95
C VAL A 185 -14.85 -4.54 -18.45
N ALA A 186 -15.22 -4.98 -19.66
CA ALA A 186 -14.59 -6.14 -20.30
C ALA A 186 -13.09 -5.91 -20.54
N ALA A 187 -12.71 -4.75 -21.10
CA ALA A 187 -11.32 -4.38 -21.30
C ALA A 187 -10.53 -4.37 -19.99
N ILE A 188 -11.07 -3.77 -18.91
CA ILE A 188 -10.43 -3.76 -17.58
C ILE A 188 -10.28 -5.18 -17.02
N ALA A 189 -11.27 -6.06 -17.22
CA ALA A 189 -11.20 -7.43 -16.74
C ALA A 189 -10.04 -8.20 -17.40
N GLU A 190 -9.79 -7.98 -18.69
CA GLU A 190 -8.63 -8.55 -19.40
C GLU A 190 -7.30 -8.01 -18.88
N MET A 191 -7.26 -6.75 -18.44
CA MET A 191 -6.06 -6.14 -17.84
C MET A 191 -5.65 -6.79 -16.51
N SER A 192 -6.61 -7.34 -15.75
CA SER A 192 -6.32 -7.99 -14.46
C SER A 192 -5.55 -9.32 -14.57
N ALA A 193 -5.44 -9.87 -15.79
CA ALA A 193 -4.65 -11.06 -16.08
C ALA A 193 -3.15 -10.76 -16.27
N TRP A 194 -2.70 -9.52 -16.08
CA TRP A 194 -1.32 -9.15 -16.36
C TRP A 194 -0.43 -9.44 -15.16
N HIS A 195 0.55 -10.33 -15.36
CA HIS A 195 1.34 -10.90 -14.27
C HIS A 195 2.64 -10.13 -13.99
N GLU A 196 3.15 -9.33 -14.92
CA GLU A 196 4.51 -8.75 -14.82
C GLU A 196 4.51 -7.29 -14.34
N ILE A 197 5.45 -6.95 -13.45
CA ILE A 197 5.67 -5.58 -12.96
C ILE A 197 6.73 -4.92 -13.85
N ASN A 198 6.43 -3.78 -14.43
CA ASN A 198 7.41 -2.93 -15.11
C ASN A 198 7.08 -1.44 -14.87
N PRO A 199 8.01 -0.50 -15.14
CA PRO A 199 7.77 0.95 -15.03
C PRO A 199 6.52 1.45 -15.80
N TRP A 200 6.08 0.68 -16.81
CA TRP A 200 4.89 0.96 -17.61
C TRP A 200 3.58 0.68 -16.88
N ARG A 201 3.54 -0.41 -16.09
CA ARG A 201 2.40 -0.73 -15.24
C ARG A 201 2.07 0.40 -14.27
N GLU A 202 3.09 1.08 -13.73
CA GLU A 202 2.91 2.27 -12.89
C GLU A 202 2.22 3.41 -13.66
N ARG A 203 2.72 3.75 -14.86
CA ARG A 203 2.13 4.80 -15.70
C ARG A 203 0.69 4.50 -16.11
N MET A 204 0.42 3.24 -16.45
CA MET A 204 -0.93 2.79 -16.80
C MET A 204 -1.87 2.84 -15.60
N LEU A 205 -1.46 2.32 -14.43
CA LEU A 205 -2.25 2.41 -13.20
C LEU A 205 -2.58 3.86 -12.87
N ALA A 206 -1.63 4.78 -13.04
CA ALA A 206 -1.88 6.20 -12.84
C ALA A 206 -2.91 6.77 -13.83
N ARG A 207 -2.94 6.31 -15.08
CA ARG A 207 -3.98 6.69 -16.06
C ARG A 207 -5.34 6.10 -15.71
N LEU A 208 -5.40 4.83 -15.30
CA LEU A 208 -6.65 4.18 -14.87
C LEU A 208 -7.22 4.84 -13.62
N MET A 209 -6.40 5.18 -12.63
CA MET A 209 -6.84 5.89 -11.43
C MET A 209 -7.42 7.28 -11.76
N ARG A 210 -6.85 7.99 -12.75
CA ARG A 210 -7.41 9.27 -13.24
C ARG A 210 -8.74 9.07 -13.96
N LEU A 211 -8.82 8.04 -14.80
CA LEU A 211 -10.06 7.69 -15.50
C LEU A 211 -11.18 7.35 -14.51
N ALA A 212 -10.87 6.64 -13.43
CA ALA A 212 -11.83 6.25 -12.40
C ALA A 212 -12.55 7.44 -11.75
N GLY A 213 -11.94 8.63 -11.73
CA GLY A 213 -12.59 9.84 -11.22
C GLY A 213 -13.63 10.46 -12.18
N ASN A 214 -13.63 10.05 -13.45
CA ASN A 214 -14.40 10.69 -14.53
C ASN A 214 -15.23 9.70 -15.38
N CYS A 215 -15.35 8.44 -14.97
CA CYS A 215 -16.08 7.41 -15.71
C CYS A 215 -17.39 7.01 -15.02
N GLU A 216 -18.14 6.10 -15.63
CA GLU A 216 -19.34 5.52 -15.00
C GLU A 216 -18.99 4.69 -13.75
N PRO A 217 -19.91 4.60 -12.76
CA PRO A 217 -19.67 3.89 -11.51
C PRO A 217 -19.25 2.42 -11.69
N GLU A 218 -19.80 1.72 -12.70
CA GLU A 218 -19.45 0.33 -12.96
C GLU A 218 -18.02 0.17 -13.47
N VAL A 219 -17.54 1.14 -14.25
CA VAL A 219 -16.16 1.20 -14.77
C VAL A 219 -15.20 1.55 -13.64
N GLU A 220 -15.57 2.49 -12.78
CA GLU A 220 -14.82 2.85 -11.56
C GLU A 220 -14.63 1.62 -10.66
N VAL A 221 -15.71 0.87 -10.39
CA VAL A 221 -15.66 -0.36 -9.59
C VAL A 221 -14.77 -1.41 -10.25
N ALA A 222 -14.83 -1.55 -11.57
CA ALA A 222 -13.95 -2.46 -12.30
C ALA A 222 -12.48 -2.06 -12.14
N ILE A 223 -12.11 -0.79 -12.32
CA ILE A 223 -10.74 -0.30 -12.13
C ILE A 223 -10.28 -0.62 -10.70
N ALA A 224 -11.10 -0.28 -9.71
CA ALA A 224 -10.76 -0.47 -8.31
C ALA A 224 -10.54 -1.96 -7.96
N LEU A 225 -11.46 -2.85 -8.34
CA LEU A 225 -11.42 -4.27 -7.97
C LEU A 225 -10.54 -5.15 -8.86
N ARG A 226 -10.24 -4.73 -10.09
CA ARG A 226 -9.52 -5.56 -11.08
C ARG A 226 -8.15 -5.03 -11.43
N ALA A 227 -7.97 -3.72 -11.46
CA ALA A 227 -6.67 -3.12 -11.74
C ALA A 227 -5.91 -2.76 -10.45
N ILE A 228 -6.58 -2.28 -9.40
CA ILE A 228 -5.87 -1.81 -8.19
C ILE A 228 -5.75 -2.92 -7.17
N GLN A 229 -6.89 -3.46 -6.73
CA GLN A 229 -6.97 -4.41 -5.62
C GLN A 229 -6.07 -5.66 -5.80
N PRO A 230 -6.02 -6.35 -6.96
CA PRO A 230 -5.16 -7.53 -7.12
C PRO A 230 -3.67 -7.21 -7.03
N ASN A 231 -3.26 -6.00 -7.41
CA ASN A 231 -1.88 -5.54 -7.33
C ASN A 231 -1.44 -5.17 -5.91
N LEU A 232 -2.40 -4.83 -5.06
CA LEU A 232 -2.16 -4.62 -3.64
C LEU A 232 -2.05 -5.95 -2.89
N TYR A 233 -2.97 -6.90 -3.13
CA TYR A 233 -3.00 -8.16 -2.37
C TYR A 233 -1.98 -9.21 -2.81
N ARG A 234 -1.55 -9.23 -4.08
CA ARG A 234 -0.46 -10.13 -4.50
C ARG A 234 0.86 -9.87 -3.77
N SER A 235 1.01 -8.70 -3.12
CA SER A 235 2.20 -8.40 -2.33
C SER A 235 2.30 -9.15 -0.99
N GLU A 236 1.25 -9.86 -0.56
CA GLU A 236 1.30 -10.72 0.64
C GLU A 236 2.30 -11.89 0.48
N SER A 237 2.69 -12.24 -0.76
CA SER A 237 3.78 -13.20 -1.03
C SER A 237 5.20 -12.60 -1.00
N GLY A 238 5.37 -11.35 -0.55
CA GLY A 238 6.68 -10.73 -0.33
C GLY A 238 7.16 -9.74 -1.42
N GLU A 239 6.37 -9.50 -2.46
CA GLU A 239 6.75 -8.58 -3.55
C GLU A 239 6.37 -7.12 -3.22
N ASN A 240 7.17 -6.49 -2.36
CA ASN A 240 7.04 -5.07 -2.01
C ASN A 240 7.07 -4.13 -3.24
N GLU A 241 7.69 -4.56 -4.33
CA GLU A 241 7.85 -3.79 -5.56
C GLU A 241 6.52 -3.54 -6.29
N VAL A 242 5.63 -4.54 -6.39
CA VAL A 242 4.29 -4.38 -7.01
C VAL A 242 3.53 -3.30 -6.27
N ARG A 243 3.52 -3.42 -4.94
CA ARG A 243 2.77 -2.55 -4.05
C ARG A 243 3.30 -1.12 -4.12
N ASN A 244 4.62 -0.96 -4.10
CA ASN A 244 5.27 0.35 -4.24
C ASN A 244 4.97 0.99 -5.60
N ALA A 245 4.93 0.22 -6.68
CA ALA A 245 4.52 0.72 -7.99
C ALA A 245 3.07 1.24 -7.98
N VAL A 246 2.14 0.55 -7.29
CA VAL A 246 0.77 1.05 -7.12
C VAL A 246 0.75 2.37 -6.35
N PHE A 247 1.55 2.52 -5.29
CA PHE A 247 1.60 3.79 -4.55
C PHE A 247 2.25 4.93 -5.33
N ARG A 248 3.29 4.66 -6.12
CA ARG A 248 3.88 5.68 -6.99
C ARG A 248 2.89 6.11 -8.08
N ALA A 249 2.18 5.15 -8.67
CA ALA A 249 1.09 5.44 -9.61
C ALA A 249 0.01 6.30 -8.97
N ALA A 250 -0.40 5.96 -7.74
CA ALA A 250 -1.36 6.73 -6.96
C ALA A 250 -0.85 8.15 -6.66
N GLY A 251 0.42 8.31 -6.26
CA GLY A 251 1.05 9.62 -6.06
C GLY A 251 1.03 10.50 -7.31
N ARG A 252 1.14 9.91 -8.51
CA ARG A 252 1.03 10.65 -9.79
C ARG A 252 -0.41 10.99 -10.17
N ALA A 253 -1.38 10.20 -9.74
CA ALA A 253 -2.77 10.31 -10.18
C ALA A 253 -3.66 11.14 -9.24
N LEU A 254 -3.60 10.84 -7.94
CA LEU A 254 -4.60 11.30 -6.97
C LEU A 254 -4.50 12.80 -6.64
N PHE A 255 -3.33 13.41 -6.86
CA PHE A 255 -3.11 14.84 -6.62
C PHE A 255 -3.47 15.72 -7.82
N VAL A 256 -3.63 15.13 -9.02
CA VAL A 256 -3.95 15.90 -10.23
C VAL A 256 -5.46 16.10 -10.31
N ASP A 257 -6.20 14.99 -10.34
CA ASP A 257 -7.65 14.95 -10.50
C ASP A 257 -8.36 14.70 -9.16
N SER A 258 -9.69 14.82 -9.11
CA SER A 258 -10.46 14.41 -7.95
C SER A 258 -10.51 12.88 -7.89
N PRO A 259 -9.82 12.25 -6.94
CA PRO A 259 -9.77 10.79 -6.88
C PRO A 259 -11.12 10.19 -6.55
N SER A 260 -11.42 9.07 -7.20
CA SER A 260 -12.59 8.24 -6.89
C SER A 260 -12.52 7.76 -5.44
N ALA A 261 -13.63 7.92 -4.70
CA ALA A 261 -13.72 7.43 -3.32
C ALA A 261 -13.55 5.91 -3.26
N ARG A 262 -13.99 5.18 -4.28
CA ARG A 262 -13.80 3.73 -4.38
C ARG A 262 -12.34 3.36 -4.58
N VAL A 263 -11.62 4.05 -5.46
CA VAL A 263 -10.17 3.86 -5.66
C VAL A 263 -9.42 4.08 -4.36
N LEU A 264 -9.73 5.15 -3.62
CA LEU A 264 -9.11 5.41 -2.31
C LEU A 264 -9.43 4.31 -1.30
N LYS A 265 -10.66 3.81 -1.27
CA LYS A 265 -11.06 2.69 -0.42
C LYS A 265 -10.28 1.42 -0.73
N GLU A 266 -10.09 1.06 -2.01
CA GLU A 266 -9.31 -0.13 -2.37
C GLU A 266 -7.81 0.06 -2.07
N LEU A 267 -7.26 1.27 -2.28
CA LEU A 267 -5.89 1.60 -1.86
C LEU A 267 -5.71 1.46 -0.35
N ALA A 268 -6.70 1.89 0.43
CA ALA A 268 -6.71 1.74 1.90
C ALA A 268 -6.65 0.30 2.39
N LEU A 269 -7.07 -0.67 1.56
CA LEU A 269 -6.99 -2.08 1.92
C LEU A 269 -5.55 -2.59 1.94
N SER A 270 -4.61 -1.87 1.33
CA SER A 270 -3.18 -2.18 1.44
C SER A 270 -2.66 -1.76 2.82
N PHE A 271 -2.42 -2.77 3.65
CA PHE A 271 -1.97 -2.66 5.03
C PHE A 271 -0.52 -2.13 5.07
N ASN A 272 -0.31 -0.83 5.22
CA ASN A 272 0.98 -0.25 5.67
C ASN A 272 0.89 1.26 5.95
N GLY A 273 1.95 1.80 6.57
CA GLY A 273 2.10 3.24 6.82
C GLY A 273 2.26 4.11 5.57
N ALA A 274 2.66 3.56 4.41
CA ALA A 274 2.72 4.33 3.17
C ALA A 274 1.30 4.69 2.67
N THR A 275 0.34 3.78 2.81
CA THR A 275 -1.09 4.06 2.56
C THR A 275 -1.58 5.19 3.43
N LEU A 276 -1.35 5.10 4.75
CA LEU A 276 -1.79 6.12 5.70
C LEU A 276 -1.16 7.48 5.38
N LYS A 277 0.14 7.52 5.10
CA LYS A 277 0.85 8.73 4.67
C LYS A 277 0.23 9.32 3.40
N LEU A 278 0.03 8.51 2.37
CA LEU A 278 -0.54 8.95 1.09
C LEU A 278 -1.94 9.54 1.29
N MET A 279 -2.81 8.87 2.07
CA MET A 279 -4.16 9.36 2.35
C MET A 279 -4.15 10.66 3.15
N MET A 280 -3.23 10.80 4.10
CA MET A 280 -3.07 12.05 4.86
C MET A 280 -2.60 13.21 3.97
N GLU A 281 -1.62 12.97 3.10
CA GLU A 281 -1.09 13.98 2.18
C GLU A 281 -2.10 14.39 1.13
N LEU A 282 -2.82 13.42 0.56
CA LEU A 282 -3.91 13.67 -0.38
C LEU A 282 -5.03 14.48 0.27
N MET A 283 -5.34 14.18 1.52
CA MET A 283 -6.36 14.91 2.25
C MET A 283 -5.96 16.37 2.47
N ASP A 284 -4.74 16.62 2.96
CA ASP A 284 -4.23 17.96 3.20
C ASP A 284 -4.21 18.79 1.91
N TYR A 285 -3.75 18.17 0.82
CA TYR A 285 -3.81 18.74 -0.52
C TYR A 285 -5.26 19.07 -0.94
N ALA A 286 -6.17 18.12 -0.79
CA ALA A 286 -7.56 18.27 -1.22
C ALA A 286 -8.27 19.41 -0.48
N PHE A 287 -8.14 19.49 0.85
CA PHE A 287 -8.73 20.57 1.64
C PHE A 287 -8.11 21.93 1.33
N THR A 288 -6.79 22.00 1.16
CA THR A 288 -6.09 23.25 0.77
C THR A 288 -6.58 23.77 -0.58
N ASN A 289 -6.97 22.88 -1.50
CA ASN A 289 -7.49 23.21 -2.82
C ASN A 289 -9.03 23.26 -2.89
N GLY A 290 -9.74 23.23 -1.75
CA GLY A 290 -11.21 23.30 -1.70
C GLY A 290 -11.93 22.04 -2.22
N ARG A 291 -11.22 20.92 -2.44
CA ARG A 291 -11.74 19.63 -2.90
C ARG A 291 -12.26 18.80 -1.71
N PHE A 292 -13.25 19.33 -0.99
CA PHE A 292 -13.73 18.74 0.27
C PHE A 292 -14.17 17.28 0.15
N GLU A 293 -14.87 16.91 -0.92
CA GLU A 293 -15.31 15.52 -1.13
C GLU A 293 -14.16 14.52 -1.21
N SER A 294 -13.11 14.87 -1.96
CA SER A 294 -11.89 14.07 -2.07
C SER A 294 -11.14 14.01 -0.73
N GLY A 295 -11.11 15.11 0.02
CA GLY A 295 -10.55 15.15 1.37
C GLY A 295 -11.28 14.20 2.32
N PHE A 296 -12.61 14.21 2.33
CA PHE A 296 -13.42 13.28 3.14
C PHE A 296 -13.29 11.83 2.68
N ALA A 297 -13.15 11.58 1.37
CA ALA A 297 -12.91 10.23 0.84
C ALA A 297 -11.54 9.69 1.27
N ALA A 298 -10.50 10.53 1.21
CA ALA A 298 -9.16 10.19 1.70
C ALA A 298 -9.15 9.92 3.22
N LEU A 299 -9.93 10.66 4.02
CA LEU A 299 -10.08 10.37 5.45
C LEU A 299 -10.74 9.03 5.72
N ARG A 300 -11.82 8.70 4.99
CA ARG A 300 -12.46 7.38 5.11
C ARG A 300 -11.51 6.26 4.74
N ALA A 301 -10.71 6.46 3.70
CA ALA A 301 -9.65 5.54 3.30
C ALA A 301 -8.59 5.41 4.41
N ALA A 302 -8.13 6.52 5.02
CA ALA A 302 -7.20 6.49 6.14
C ALA A 302 -7.76 5.74 7.37
N THR A 303 -9.03 5.95 7.73
CA THR A 303 -9.71 5.20 8.79
C THR A 303 -9.78 3.70 8.46
N THR A 304 -10.14 3.35 7.23
CA THR A 304 -10.16 1.94 6.76
C THR A 304 -8.78 1.29 6.88
N ALA A 305 -7.70 2.03 6.57
CA ALA A 305 -6.34 1.55 6.71
C ALA A 305 -5.97 1.31 8.19
N LEU A 306 -6.31 2.24 9.09
CA LEU A 306 -6.09 2.11 10.53
C LEU A 306 -6.87 0.93 11.14
N ASP A 307 -8.12 0.75 10.72
CA ASP A 307 -8.97 -0.33 11.21
C ASP A 307 -8.39 -1.71 10.95
N ARG A 308 -7.82 -1.90 9.76
CA ARG A 308 -7.25 -3.19 9.35
C ARG A 308 -5.86 -3.43 9.95
N ALA A 309 -5.15 -2.37 10.31
CA ALA A 309 -3.73 -2.43 10.62
C ALA A 309 -3.40 -2.68 12.11
N TYR A 310 -4.01 -3.73 12.67
CA TYR A 310 -3.94 -4.06 14.10
C TYR A 310 -2.52 -4.21 14.65
N GLU A 311 -1.64 -4.90 13.91
CA GLU A 311 -0.26 -5.19 14.35
C GLU A 311 0.61 -3.93 14.40
N ASP A 312 0.31 -2.93 13.57
CA ASP A 312 1.06 -1.68 13.45
C ASP A 312 0.43 -0.52 14.26
N ARG A 313 -0.64 -0.77 15.04
CA ARG A 313 -1.35 0.30 15.78
C ARG A 313 -0.47 1.10 16.72
N ALA A 314 0.49 0.44 17.36
CA ALA A 314 1.48 1.10 18.21
C ALA A 314 2.36 2.06 17.41
N VAL A 315 2.83 1.61 16.24
CA VAL A 315 3.66 2.41 15.32
C VAL A 315 2.86 3.60 14.79
N PHE A 316 1.61 3.40 14.37
CA PHE A 316 0.76 4.51 13.93
C PHE A 316 0.44 5.48 15.05
N GLY A 317 0.21 4.98 16.27
CA GLY A 317 -0.02 5.83 17.42
C GLY A 317 1.17 6.74 17.69
N GLU A 318 2.39 6.20 17.64
CA GLU A 318 3.59 7.03 17.77
C GLU A 318 3.71 8.05 16.63
N VAL A 319 3.49 7.64 15.37
CA VAL A 319 3.51 8.56 14.22
C VAL A 319 2.47 9.68 14.36
N MET A 320 1.26 9.37 14.83
CA MET A 320 0.21 10.35 15.06
C MET A 320 0.56 11.30 16.21
N LEU A 321 1.07 10.74 17.33
CA LEU A 321 1.50 11.50 18.50
C LEU A 321 2.44 12.65 18.09
N TYR A 322 3.54 12.36 17.39
CA TYR A 322 4.49 13.41 17.00
C TYR A 322 4.01 14.31 15.87
N ARG A 323 3.02 13.88 15.08
CA ARG A 323 2.42 14.75 14.05
C ARG A 323 1.51 15.81 14.66
N PHE A 324 0.87 15.60 15.81
CA PHE A 324 -0.07 16.54 16.43
C PHE A 324 0.44 17.98 16.48
N LEU A 325 1.73 18.18 16.76
CA LEU A 325 2.36 19.51 16.81
C LEU A 325 2.23 20.27 15.48
N TYR A 326 2.18 19.57 14.35
CA TYR A 326 2.15 20.14 13.01
C TYR A 326 0.78 20.05 12.34
N LEU A 327 -0.16 19.28 12.91
CA LEU A 327 -1.48 19.11 12.31
C LEU A 327 -2.37 20.33 12.54
N LYS A 328 -3.00 20.78 11.46
CA LYS A 328 -4.05 21.80 11.49
C LYS A 328 -5.41 21.15 11.25
N PRO A 329 -6.52 21.76 11.69
CA PRO A 329 -7.83 21.38 11.20
C PRO A 329 -7.85 21.50 9.65
N PRO A 330 -8.46 20.54 8.93
CA PRO A 330 -9.32 19.46 9.41
C PRO A 330 -8.59 18.19 9.90
N MET A 331 -7.31 17.99 9.55
CA MET A 331 -6.57 16.77 9.89
C MET A 331 -6.47 16.51 11.39
N LEU A 332 -6.20 17.56 12.16
CA LEU A 332 -6.15 17.46 13.61
C LEU A 332 -7.46 16.87 14.18
N ALA A 333 -8.59 17.35 13.68
CA ALA A 333 -9.90 16.92 14.16
C ALA A 333 -10.16 15.44 13.84
N TRP A 334 -9.72 14.98 12.67
CA TRP A 334 -9.82 13.57 12.29
C TRP A 334 -8.92 12.71 13.18
N VAL A 335 -7.65 13.05 13.37
CA VAL A 335 -6.75 12.24 14.23
C VAL A 335 -7.28 12.11 15.66
N LEU A 336 -7.84 13.19 16.22
CA LEU A 336 -8.49 13.17 17.54
C LEU A 336 -9.74 12.27 17.59
N ASP A 337 -10.51 12.24 16.52
CA ASP A 337 -11.68 11.37 16.38
C ASP A 337 -11.28 9.88 16.27
N GLN A 338 -10.14 9.59 15.64
CA GLN A 338 -9.63 8.24 15.44
C GLN A 338 -8.94 7.60 16.65
N ARG A 339 -9.07 8.17 17.85
CA ARG A 339 -8.40 7.72 19.08
C ARG A 339 -8.57 6.24 19.44
N HIS A 340 -9.60 5.58 18.93
CA HIS A 340 -9.87 4.16 19.19
C HIS A 340 -9.11 3.21 18.24
N HIS A 341 -8.52 3.75 17.16
CA HIS A 341 -7.88 2.97 16.09
C HIS A 341 -6.36 2.94 16.18
N TRP A 342 -5.76 3.73 17.06
CA TRP A 342 -4.33 3.74 17.33
C TRP A 342 -4.07 3.81 18.83
N SER A 343 -2.90 3.34 19.26
CA SER A 343 -2.51 3.34 20.66
C SER A 343 -1.05 3.73 20.78
N VAL A 344 -0.68 4.36 21.88
CA VAL A 344 0.74 4.52 22.25
C VAL A 344 0.94 3.69 23.50
N GLU A 345 1.77 2.65 23.36
CA GLU A 345 1.99 1.67 24.44
C GLU A 345 2.73 2.30 25.63
N ASP A 346 3.65 3.23 25.36
CA ASP A 346 4.46 3.87 26.38
C ASP A 346 3.79 5.14 26.90
N ARG A 347 3.12 4.99 28.05
CA ARG A 347 2.50 6.09 28.79
C ARG A 347 3.47 7.25 29.09
N TYR A 348 4.75 6.97 29.35
CA TYR A 348 5.71 8.02 29.69
C TYR A 348 6.06 8.86 28.46
N LYS A 349 6.11 8.25 27.26
CA LYS A 349 6.23 8.99 26.01
C LYS A 349 5.04 9.94 25.81
N CYS A 350 3.82 9.48 26.08
CA CYS A 350 2.63 10.33 25.95
C CYS A 350 2.66 11.53 26.91
N LEU A 351 3.12 11.32 28.14
CA LEU A 351 3.22 12.39 29.12
C LEU A 351 4.34 13.39 28.81
N ARG A 352 5.49 12.90 28.31
CA ARG A 352 6.53 13.80 27.76
C ARG A 352 5.98 14.62 26.59
N PHE A 353 5.22 13.97 25.72
CA PHE A 353 4.61 14.66 24.59
C PHE A 353 3.59 15.73 25.02
N ILE A 354 2.81 15.47 26.08
CA ILE A 354 1.94 16.50 26.68
C ILE A 354 2.77 17.69 27.20
N ASP A 355 3.90 17.41 27.84
CA ASP A 355 4.81 18.45 28.33
C ASP A 355 5.43 19.26 27.18
N ASP A 356 5.83 18.60 26.09
CA ASP A 356 6.26 19.26 24.85
C ASP A 356 5.12 20.11 24.25
N CYS A 357 3.89 19.58 24.21
CA CYS A 357 2.72 20.31 23.75
C CYS A 357 2.41 21.52 24.63
N ALA A 358 2.64 21.46 25.93
CA ALA A 358 2.42 22.59 26.82
C ALA A 358 3.33 23.79 26.47
N ILE A 359 4.48 23.54 25.85
CA ILE A 359 5.39 24.58 25.34
C ILE A 359 4.97 25.02 23.94
N GLU A 360 4.85 24.07 23.02
CA GLU A 360 4.72 24.36 21.59
C GLU A 360 3.29 24.73 21.17
N ARG A 361 2.29 24.06 21.78
CA ARG A 361 0.86 24.15 21.42
C ARG A 361 -0.05 23.90 22.63
N PRO A 362 -0.02 24.78 23.66
CA PRO A 362 -0.72 24.57 24.92
C PRO A 362 -2.24 24.36 24.75
N GLU A 363 -2.82 24.89 23.66
CA GLU A 363 -4.23 24.71 23.33
C GLU A 363 -4.63 23.25 23.00
N LEU A 364 -3.67 22.38 22.65
CA LEU A 364 -3.89 20.95 22.37
C LEU A 364 -3.92 20.09 23.63
N VAL A 365 -3.29 20.54 24.72
CA VAL A 365 -3.09 19.73 25.93
C VAL A 365 -4.40 19.15 26.47
N PRO A 366 -5.52 19.90 26.56
CA PRO A 366 -6.78 19.32 27.02
C PRO A 366 -7.26 18.14 26.17
N GLN A 367 -7.12 18.23 24.85
CA GLN A 367 -7.59 17.22 23.89
C GLN A 367 -6.71 15.97 23.91
N ILE A 368 -5.39 16.15 23.96
CA ILE A 368 -4.43 15.03 24.05
C ILE A 368 -4.62 14.31 25.40
N ARG A 369 -4.82 15.06 26.49
CA ARG A 369 -5.11 14.48 27.80
C ARG A 369 -6.38 13.62 27.77
N GLU A 370 -7.46 14.10 27.17
CA GLU A 370 -8.69 13.31 26.99
C GLU A 370 -8.46 12.05 26.16
N LEU A 371 -7.64 12.14 25.12
CA LEU A 371 -7.30 11.02 24.25
C LEU A 371 -6.58 9.89 24.98
N LEU A 372 -5.63 10.23 25.86
CA LEU A 372 -4.88 9.25 26.64
C LEU A 372 -5.74 8.57 27.71
N GLY A 373 -6.84 9.20 28.12
CA GLY A 373 -7.77 8.67 29.11
C GLY A 373 -7.16 8.48 30.50
N ALA A 374 -8.02 8.17 31.49
CA ALA A 374 -7.55 7.77 32.81
C ALA A 374 -6.84 6.41 32.71
N GLN A 375 -5.57 6.35 33.12
CA GLN A 375 -4.77 5.12 33.04
C GLN A 375 -5.08 4.20 34.21
N GLN A 376 -4.90 2.89 34.04
CA GLN A 376 -5.05 1.92 35.12
C GLN A 376 -4.14 2.25 36.31
N GLY A 377 -4.59 1.91 37.51
CA GLY A 377 -3.83 2.07 38.73
C GLY A 377 -2.48 1.35 38.69
N PHE A 378 -1.56 1.84 39.51
CA PHE A 378 -0.23 1.27 39.61
C PHE A 378 -0.31 -0.10 40.29
N LYS A 379 0.44 -1.09 39.83
CA LYS A 379 0.42 -2.42 40.48
C LYS A 379 1.34 -2.50 41.70
N THR A 380 2.32 -1.61 41.79
CA THR A 380 3.33 -1.62 42.85
C THR A 380 3.64 -0.21 43.34
N PRO A 381 4.00 -0.03 44.62
CA PRO A 381 4.48 1.25 45.15
C PRO A 381 5.69 1.80 44.38
N ALA A 382 6.66 0.94 44.04
CA ALA A 382 7.84 1.34 43.27
C ALA A 382 7.49 1.93 41.88
N ALA A 383 6.49 1.38 41.19
CA ALA A 383 6.02 1.92 39.92
C ALA A 383 5.36 3.30 40.10
N TYR A 384 4.65 3.51 41.20
CA TYR A 384 4.06 4.80 41.55
C TYR A 384 5.13 5.84 41.92
N ARG A 385 6.17 5.46 42.66
CA ARG A 385 7.33 6.32 42.96
C ARG A 385 8.03 6.78 41.68
N ASN A 386 8.40 5.83 40.82
CA ASN A 386 9.04 6.13 39.53
C ASN A 386 8.19 7.10 38.68
N TYR A 387 6.88 7.02 38.82
CA TYR A 387 5.98 7.94 38.15
C TYR A 387 5.98 9.33 38.75
N LEU A 388 5.91 9.48 40.07
CA LEU A 388 6.01 10.79 40.70
C LEU A 388 7.36 11.45 40.41
N ASP A 389 8.45 10.68 40.40
CA ASP A 389 9.77 11.18 40.00
C ASP A 389 9.79 11.61 38.53
N PHE A 390 9.13 10.86 37.65
CA PHE A 390 8.94 11.27 36.26
C PHE A 390 8.13 12.57 36.15
N VAL A 391 7.00 12.70 36.88
CA VAL A 391 6.19 13.93 36.89
C VAL A 391 7.01 15.11 37.40
N ARG A 392 7.81 14.92 38.45
CA ARG A 392 8.73 15.94 38.96
C ARG A 392 9.73 16.40 37.89
N GLY A 393 10.15 15.48 37.01
CA GLY A 393 11.05 15.75 35.89
C GLY A 393 10.43 16.47 34.69
N LEU A 394 9.10 16.66 34.65
CA LEU A 394 8.45 17.42 33.57
C LEU A 394 8.73 18.92 33.70
N ALA A 395 9.02 19.54 32.57
CA ALA A 395 9.49 20.92 32.48
C ALA A 395 8.39 21.93 32.78
N THR A 396 7.16 21.68 32.33
CA THR A 396 6.07 22.66 32.41
C THR A 396 5.09 22.37 33.55
N PRO A 397 4.53 23.41 34.20
CA PRO A 397 3.45 23.22 35.17
C PRO A 397 2.23 22.53 34.57
N LEU A 398 1.88 22.85 33.32
CA LEU A 398 0.73 22.26 32.62
C LEU A 398 0.95 20.77 32.29
N GLY A 399 2.19 20.39 31.94
CA GLY A 399 2.60 19.00 31.77
C GLY A 399 2.50 18.21 33.07
N ARG A 400 3.01 18.77 34.18
CA ARG A 400 2.87 18.18 35.53
C ARG A 400 1.42 17.99 35.93
N GLU A 401 0.60 19.03 35.77
CA GLU A 401 -0.83 19.02 36.05
C GLU A 401 -1.56 17.93 35.26
N SER A 402 -1.29 17.87 33.96
CA SER A 402 -1.93 16.91 33.05
C SER A 402 -1.48 15.49 33.35
N ALA A 403 -0.19 15.29 33.65
CA ALA A 403 0.31 14.00 34.08
C ALA A 403 -0.41 13.57 35.34
N LEU A 404 -0.40 14.39 36.40
CA LEU A 404 -1.10 14.07 37.65
C LEU A 404 -2.54 13.65 37.41
N ARG A 405 -3.32 14.39 36.60
CA ARG A 405 -4.71 14.01 36.25
C ARG A 405 -4.83 12.62 35.61
N LEU A 406 -3.85 12.21 34.81
CA LEU A 406 -3.86 10.92 34.11
C LEU A 406 -3.41 9.75 35.00
N GLY A 407 -2.58 10.00 36.02
CA GLY A 407 -1.96 8.96 36.86
C GLY A 407 -2.29 9.04 38.35
N VAL A 408 -3.47 9.55 38.73
CA VAL A 408 -3.84 9.76 40.15
C VAL A 408 -4.07 8.46 40.96
N TYR A 409 -4.04 7.29 40.36
CA TYR A 409 -4.39 6.07 41.09
C TYR A 409 -3.20 5.62 41.93
N ALA A 410 -3.31 5.71 43.26
CA ALA A 410 -2.45 4.94 44.16
C ALA A 410 -2.53 3.45 43.79
N PRO A 411 -1.50 2.64 44.09
CA PRO A 411 -1.55 1.25 43.71
C PRO A 411 -2.78 0.57 44.29
N GLU A 412 -3.47 -0.24 43.47
CA GLU A 412 -4.55 -1.12 43.94
C GLU A 412 -3.91 -2.25 44.76
N THR A 413 -3.40 -1.91 45.95
CA THR A 413 -3.01 -2.91 46.92
C THR A 413 -4.29 -3.43 47.55
N ASP A 414 -4.50 -4.74 47.48
CA ASP A 414 -5.43 -5.44 48.36
C ASP A 414 -5.24 -4.90 49.79
N VAL A 415 -6.35 -4.72 50.49
CA VAL A 415 -6.62 -3.91 51.70
C VAL A 415 -5.70 -4.21 52.92
N ALA A 416 -4.68 -5.05 52.78
CA ALA A 416 -3.80 -5.53 53.85
C ALA A 416 -2.30 -5.18 53.70
N CYS A 417 -1.87 -4.46 52.65
CA CYS A 417 -0.46 -4.06 52.55
C CYS A 417 -0.15 -2.86 53.48
N GLU A 418 0.99 -2.95 54.18
CA GLU A 418 1.56 -1.81 54.94
C GLU A 418 1.59 -0.56 54.06
N PRO A 419 1.28 0.62 54.62
CA PRO A 419 1.36 1.86 53.87
C PRO A 419 2.80 1.97 53.34
N PRO A 420 2.99 2.11 52.02
CA PRO A 420 4.33 2.12 51.47
C PRO A 420 5.11 3.30 52.07
N ASP A 421 6.39 3.13 52.34
CA ASP A 421 7.33 4.21 52.71
C ASP A 421 7.24 5.42 51.73
N ASP A 422 6.66 5.19 50.56
CA ASP A 422 6.40 6.14 49.47
C ASP A 422 5.28 7.13 49.72
N LEU A 423 4.39 6.86 50.67
CA LEU A 423 3.23 7.72 50.90
C LEU A 423 3.65 9.10 51.41
N GLN A 424 4.61 9.14 52.33
CA GLN A 424 5.16 10.40 52.85
C GLN A 424 5.83 11.20 51.72
N ALA A 425 6.68 10.55 50.92
CA ALA A 425 7.34 11.19 49.77
C ALA A 425 6.34 11.71 48.72
N ALA A 426 5.22 11.01 48.52
CA ALA A 426 4.15 11.45 47.63
C ALA A 426 3.42 12.70 48.18
N LEU A 427 3.12 12.73 49.48
CA LEU A 427 2.50 13.88 50.14
C LEU A 427 3.43 15.09 50.13
N GLU A 428 4.72 14.90 50.40
CA GLU A 428 5.76 15.95 50.31
C GLU A 428 5.91 16.50 48.89
N PHE A 429 5.75 15.67 47.86
CA PHE A 429 5.76 16.11 46.47
C PHE A 429 4.49 16.88 46.08
N LEU A 430 3.31 16.42 46.50
CA LEU A 430 2.02 17.01 46.11
C LEU A 430 1.71 18.31 46.88
N HIS A 431 2.19 18.46 48.12
CA HIS A 431 1.86 19.60 48.96
C HIS A 431 2.28 20.96 48.36
N PRO A 432 3.51 21.15 47.85
CA PRO A 432 3.90 22.40 47.20
C PRO A 432 3.01 22.78 46.01
N LEU A 433 2.43 21.79 45.32
CA LEU A 433 1.55 22.00 44.17
C LEU A 433 0.17 22.55 44.57
N LEU A 434 -0.19 22.53 45.86
CA LEU A 434 -1.39 23.19 46.38
C LEU A 434 -1.29 24.72 46.30
N ALA A 435 -0.08 25.28 46.28
CA ALA A 435 0.14 26.72 46.13
C ALA A 435 0.21 27.17 44.65
N GLU A 436 0.26 26.23 43.70
CA GLU A 436 0.32 26.54 42.27
C GLU A 436 -1.12 26.65 41.69
N PRO A 437 -1.52 27.79 41.12
CA PRO A 437 -2.90 27.99 40.64
C PRO A 437 -3.38 26.95 39.61
N ASN A 438 -2.47 26.48 38.75
CA ASN A 438 -2.81 25.48 37.72
C ASN A 438 -2.92 24.06 38.30
N SER A 439 -2.14 23.76 39.35
CA SER A 439 -1.99 22.41 39.89
C SER A 439 -2.85 22.17 41.14
N GLU A 440 -3.31 23.23 41.84
CA GLU A 440 -4.01 23.16 43.13
C GLU A 440 -5.17 22.16 43.11
N ARG A 441 -6.07 22.28 42.11
CA ARG A 441 -7.26 21.43 41.98
C ARG A 441 -6.88 19.96 41.80
N THR A 442 -5.86 19.70 40.99
CA THR A 442 -5.39 18.35 40.68
C THR A 442 -4.63 17.74 41.85
N ALA A 443 -3.72 18.49 42.48
CA ALA A 443 -3.00 18.09 43.67
C ALA A 443 -3.95 17.82 44.85
N THR A 444 -4.97 18.66 45.04
CA THR A 444 -6.07 18.43 46.01
C THR A 444 -6.76 17.11 45.73
N ALA A 445 -7.12 16.83 44.48
CA ALA A 445 -7.76 15.56 44.10
C ALA A 445 -6.85 14.34 44.35
N CYS A 446 -5.54 14.47 44.07
CA CYS A 446 -4.55 13.42 44.34
C CYS A 446 -4.46 13.13 45.85
N ILE A 447 -4.27 14.15 46.68
CA ILE A 447 -4.15 14.02 48.13
C ILE A 447 -5.45 13.46 48.72
N ASN A 448 -6.61 13.95 48.29
CA ASN A 448 -7.91 13.42 48.71
C ASN A 448 -8.02 11.92 48.47
N ARG A 449 -7.60 11.45 47.29
CA ARG A 449 -7.62 10.02 46.98
C ARG A 449 -6.66 9.24 47.87
N LEU A 450 -5.41 9.70 48.05
CA LEU A 450 -4.46 9.05 48.96
C LEU A 450 -5.04 8.88 50.37
N ILE A 451 -5.73 9.91 50.87
CA ILE A 451 -6.42 9.87 52.17
C ILE A 451 -7.58 8.88 52.18
N GLN A 452 -8.42 8.88 51.14
CA GLN A 452 -9.55 7.95 51.04
C GLN A 452 -9.11 6.48 51.00
N TYR A 453 -8.00 6.19 50.33
CA TYR A 453 -7.47 4.84 50.21
C TYR A 453 -6.70 4.38 51.46
N HIS A 454 -5.82 5.21 52.02
CA HIS A 454 -4.91 4.78 53.10
C HIS A 454 -5.31 5.27 54.50
N GLY A 455 -6.23 6.22 54.63
CA GLY A 455 -6.60 6.79 55.93
C GLY A 455 -7.36 5.82 56.85
N ARG A 456 -8.05 4.81 56.30
CA ARG A 456 -8.89 3.88 57.10
C ARG A 456 -8.08 2.98 58.06
N GLY A 457 -6.77 2.89 57.87
CA GLY A 457 -5.87 2.08 58.68
C GLY A 457 -5.05 2.84 59.72
N ASN A 458 -5.36 4.12 60.00
CA ASN A 458 -4.52 5.02 60.82
C ASN A 458 -3.07 5.07 60.31
N CYS A 459 -2.92 5.39 59.02
CA CYS A 459 -1.61 5.50 58.41
C CYS A 459 -0.83 6.69 59.02
N ALA A 460 0.29 6.38 59.69
CA ALA A 460 1.13 7.37 60.38
C ALA A 460 1.54 8.55 59.47
N ALA A 461 1.87 8.30 58.20
CA ALA A 461 2.25 9.35 57.25
C ALA A 461 1.11 10.34 56.96
N ILE A 462 -0.15 9.86 56.87
CA ILE A 462 -1.31 10.74 56.70
C ILE A 462 -1.57 11.52 57.98
N GLU A 463 -1.53 10.87 59.15
CA GLU A 463 -1.73 11.56 60.43
C GLU A 463 -0.66 12.63 60.68
N GLU A 464 0.61 12.34 60.38
CA GLU A 464 1.72 13.29 60.46
C GLU A 464 1.54 14.45 59.47
N TYR A 465 1.14 14.16 58.23
CA TYR A 465 0.85 15.18 57.24
C TYR A 465 -0.30 16.10 57.67
N ILE A 466 -1.40 15.55 58.18
CA ILE A 466 -2.54 16.33 58.68
C ILE A 466 -2.16 17.11 59.93
N ALA A 467 -1.42 16.51 60.87
CA ALA A 467 -0.95 17.19 62.08
C ALA A 467 -0.02 18.38 61.76
N SER A 468 0.84 18.23 60.74
CA SER A 468 1.81 19.25 60.36
C SER A 468 1.19 20.48 59.68
N HIS A 469 0.10 20.29 58.93
CA HIS A 469 -0.52 21.36 58.13
C HIS A 469 -1.88 21.82 58.67
N GLY A 470 -2.58 20.96 59.42
CA GLY A 470 -3.82 21.27 60.13
C GLY A 470 -4.88 21.97 59.27
N ASP A 471 -5.44 23.04 59.83
CA ASP A 471 -6.51 23.82 59.21
C ASP A 471 -6.07 24.68 58.00
N ALA A 472 -4.77 24.78 57.72
CA ALA A 472 -4.26 25.47 56.54
C ALA A 472 -4.51 24.68 55.24
N LEU A 473 -4.82 23.39 55.33
CA LEU A 473 -5.12 22.55 54.18
C LEU A 473 -6.43 22.97 53.47
N PRO A 474 -6.49 22.84 52.12
CA PRO A 474 -7.73 23.02 51.38
C PRO A 474 -8.88 22.22 52.01
N TRP A 475 -10.07 22.81 52.09
CA TRP A 475 -11.21 22.22 52.79
C TRP A 475 -11.58 20.83 52.27
N ARG A 476 -11.32 20.54 50.98
CA ARG A 476 -11.57 19.22 50.38
C ARG A 476 -10.64 18.13 50.93
N ILE A 477 -9.39 18.46 51.26
CA ILE A 477 -8.43 17.55 51.91
C ILE A 477 -8.88 17.28 53.35
N ARG A 478 -9.26 18.34 54.06
CA ARG A 478 -9.79 18.24 55.43
C ARG A 478 -11.07 17.40 55.48
N GLN A 479 -11.98 17.60 54.53
CA GLN A 479 -13.19 16.80 54.37
C GLN A 479 -12.87 15.33 54.08
N ALA A 480 -11.96 15.05 53.14
CA ALA A 480 -11.58 13.69 52.80
C ALA A 480 -11.01 12.95 54.03
N TYR A 481 -10.21 13.62 54.85
CA TYR A 481 -9.66 13.05 56.08
C TYR A 481 -10.73 12.84 57.16
N LEU A 482 -11.56 13.83 57.46
CA LEU A 482 -12.64 13.68 58.45
C LEU A 482 -13.69 12.64 58.04
N HIS A 483 -13.90 12.42 56.73
CA HIS A 483 -14.76 11.35 56.26
C HIS A 483 -14.18 9.95 56.60
N VAL A 484 -12.86 9.83 56.62
CA VAL A 484 -12.16 8.56 56.88
C VAL A 484 -11.88 8.38 58.38
N CYS A 485 -11.59 9.46 59.10
CA CYS A 485 -11.26 9.52 60.51
C CYS A 485 -12.16 10.55 61.22
N PRO A 486 -13.47 10.27 61.40
CA PRO A 486 -14.45 11.24 61.90
C PRO A 486 -14.17 11.74 63.32
N ASP A 487 -13.53 10.92 64.15
CA ASP A 487 -13.22 11.25 65.55
C ASP A 487 -11.84 11.90 65.73
N SER A 488 -11.15 12.24 64.63
CA SER A 488 -9.81 12.81 64.70
C SER A 488 -9.82 14.21 65.32
N LYS A 489 -8.91 14.43 66.27
CA LYS A 489 -8.70 15.73 66.95
C LYS A 489 -7.72 16.64 66.20
N LEU A 490 -7.18 16.17 65.07
CA LEU A 490 -6.16 16.90 64.31
C LEU A 490 -6.73 18.06 63.47
N LEU A 491 -8.04 18.08 63.23
CA LEU A 491 -8.72 19.12 62.45
C LEU A 491 -9.92 19.67 63.22
N THR A 492 -10.22 20.95 63.03
CA THR A 492 -11.43 21.55 63.58
C THR A 492 -12.64 21.10 62.75
N PRO A 493 -13.71 20.54 63.36
CA PRO A 493 -14.94 20.22 62.64
C PRO A 493 -15.51 21.46 61.93
N PHE A 494 -15.93 21.33 60.68
CA PHE A 494 -16.53 22.42 59.90
C PHE A 494 -17.77 21.96 59.12
N GLU A 495 -18.71 22.88 58.89
CA GLU A 495 -19.93 22.58 58.13
C GLU A 495 -19.63 22.38 56.64
N PHE A 496 -20.11 21.27 56.08
CA PHE A 496 -19.88 20.91 54.70
C PHE A 496 -20.64 21.84 53.75
N GLN A 497 -19.91 22.66 53.00
CA GLN A 497 -20.48 23.34 51.84
C GLN A 497 -20.46 22.40 50.65
N ASN A 498 -21.63 21.88 50.27
CA ASN A 498 -21.80 20.99 49.14
C ASN A 498 -21.70 21.79 47.82
N THR A 499 -20.48 22.24 47.48
CA THR A 499 -20.19 22.99 46.26
C THR A 499 -19.63 22.04 45.20
N PHE A 500 -20.48 21.17 44.67
CA PHE A 500 -20.17 20.42 43.46
C PHE A 500 -20.36 21.31 42.24
N GLU A 501 -19.55 22.37 42.13
CA GLU A 501 -19.44 23.12 40.88
C GLU A 501 -18.27 22.56 40.09
N SER A 502 -18.58 21.56 39.25
CA SER A 502 -17.77 21.32 38.06
C SER A 502 -17.97 22.52 37.13
N LYS A 503 -17.21 23.59 37.33
CA LYS A 503 -17.02 24.57 36.26
C LYS A 503 -16.19 23.87 35.20
N GLU A 504 -16.87 23.26 34.24
CA GLU A 504 -16.27 22.89 32.97
C GLU A 504 -15.75 24.19 32.35
N GLU A 505 -14.46 24.21 32.03
CA GLU A 505 -13.87 25.33 31.32
C GLU A 505 -14.55 25.41 29.94
N PRO A 506 -14.99 26.61 29.51
CA PRO A 506 -15.59 26.74 28.20
C PRO A 506 -14.59 26.32 27.11
N PRO A 507 -15.04 25.67 26.04
CA PRO A 507 -14.15 25.17 25.01
C PRO A 507 -13.38 26.32 24.35
N ASN A 508 -12.07 26.15 24.24
CA ASN A 508 -11.19 27.09 23.58
C ASN A 508 -11.50 27.18 22.06
N ALA A 509 -10.89 28.15 21.36
CA ALA A 509 -11.16 28.35 19.94
C ALA A 509 -10.85 27.11 19.09
N LEU A 510 -9.73 26.42 19.37
CA LEU A 510 -9.34 25.22 18.67
C LEU A 510 -10.29 24.05 18.94
N GLN A 511 -10.77 23.88 20.17
CA GLN A 511 -11.76 22.87 20.54
C GLN A 511 -13.07 23.07 19.77
N ARG A 512 -13.53 24.32 19.63
CA ARG A 512 -14.72 24.62 18.82
C ARG A 512 -14.51 24.32 17.33
N GLU A 513 -13.34 24.67 16.80
CA GLU A 513 -12.99 24.37 15.41
C GLU A 513 -12.91 22.86 15.15
N VAL A 514 -12.22 22.13 16.03
CA VAL A 514 -12.11 20.66 15.98
C VAL A 514 -13.49 20.02 16.04
N ALA A 515 -14.34 20.42 17.00
CA ALA A 515 -15.70 19.90 17.13
C ALA A 515 -16.54 20.17 15.87
N GLY A 516 -16.41 21.36 15.27
CA GLY A 516 -17.07 21.70 14.00
C GLY A 516 -16.65 20.77 12.85
N TRP A 517 -15.37 20.41 12.77
CA TRP A 517 -14.89 19.45 11.78
C TRP A 517 -15.33 18.01 12.07
N GLN A 518 -15.31 17.57 13.33
CA GLN A 518 -15.83 16.25 13.74
C GLN A 518 -17.29 16.07 13.37
N GLN A 519 -18.12 17.12 13.56
CA GLN A 519 -19.50 17.11 13.11
C GLN A 519 -19.60 16.97 11.59
N ARG A 520 -18.81 17.73 10.82
CA ARG A 520 -18.76 17.62 9.36
C ARG A 520 -18.35 16.23 8.87
N PHE A 521 -17.42 15.56 9.57
CA PHE A 521 -17.06 14.17 9.26
C PHE A 521 -18.24 13.23 9.48
N THR A 522 -18.92 13.37 10.62
CA THR A 522 -20.11 12.57 10.97
C THR A 522 -21.20 12.72 9.92
N ASP A 523 -21.49 13.96 9.50
CA ASP A 523 -22.49 14.24 8.47
C ASP A 523 -22.08 13.64 7.11
N ALA A 524 -20.82 13.83 6.70
CA ALA A 524 -20.30 13.31 5.43
C ALA A 524 -20.23 11.77 5.35
N TRP A 525 -20.22 11.08 6.51
CA TRP A 525 -20.23 9.62 6.59
C TRP A 525 -21.63 9.01 6.47
N ARG A 526 -22.69 9.72 6.91
CA ARG A 526 -24.07 9.22 6.82
C ARG A 526 -24.59 9.10 5.38
N ASP A 527 -24.15 9.98 4.48
CA ASP A 527 -24.78 10.15 3.16
C ASP A 527 -24.29 9.21 2.02
N LYS A 528 -23.29 8.32 2.22
CA LYS A 528 -22.61 7.65 1.08
C LYS A 528 -22.60 6.11 1.02
N ASP A 529 -23.29 5.40 1.91
CA ASP A 529 -23.34 3.93 1.84
C ASP A 529 -24.31 3.41 0.76
N GLU A 530 -25.48 4.03 0.56
CA GLU A 530 -26.49 3.53 -0.40
C GLU A 530 -26.05 3.61 -1.87
N SER A 531 -25.39 4.70 -2.29
CA SER A 531 -24.92 4.86 -3.67
C SER A 531 -23.80 3.88 -4.03
N SER A 532 -22.95 3.58 -3.05
CA SER A 532 -21.80 2.69 -3.22
C SER A 532 -22.22 1.22 -3.37
N GLU A 533 -23.27 0.80 -2.65
CA GLU A 533 -23.83 -0.54 -2.76
C GLU A 533 -24.56 -0.76 -4.09
N LEU A 534 -25.33 0.23 -4.55
CA LEU A 534 -26.01 0.16 -5.85
C LEU A 534 -25.02 0.03 -7.01
N ALA A 535 -23.94 0.84 -7.02
CA ALA A 535 -22.89 0.74 -8.03
C ALA A 535 -22.18 -0.63 -8.02
N LEU A 536 -21.95 -1.19 -6.84
CA LEU A 536 -21.36 -2.53 -6.71
C LEU A 536 -22.31 -3.61 -7.25
N GLN A 537 -23.61 -3.48 -7.00
CA GLN A 537 -24.62 -4.40 -7.53
C GLN A 537 -24.72 -4.30 -9.06
N ASN A 538 -24.77 -3.09 -9.61
CA ASN A 538 -24.74 -2.86 -11.07
C ASN A 538 -23.49 -3.48 -11.70
N TYR A 539 -22.31 -3.27 -11.13
CA TYR A 539 -21.08 -3.90 -11.61
C TYR A 539 -21.15 -5.44 -11.56
N ARG A 540 -21.70 -6.02 -10.50
CA ARG A 540 -21.86 -7.49 -10.40
C ARG A 540 -22.76 -8.02 -11.51
N ASP A 541 -23.86 -7.33 -11.81
CA ASP A 541 -24.79 -7.75 -12.85
C ASP A 541 -24.24 -7.50 -14.25
N LEU A 542 -23.55 -6.39 -14.48
CA LEU A 542 -22.81 -6.11 -15.71
C LEU A 542 -21.71 -7.17 -15.95
N ARG A 543 -20.96 -7.53 -14.90
CA ARG A 543 -19.94 -8.58 -14.98
C ARG A 543 -20.55 -9.92 -15.39
N LYS A 544 -21.70 -10.31 -14.85
CA LYS A 544 -22.40 -11.54 -15.27
C LYS A 544 -22.76 -11.50 -16.75
N ARG A 545 -23.21 -10.35 -17.26
CA ARG A 545 -23.50 -10.15 -18.69
C ARG A 545 -22.25 -10.27 -19.55
N VAL A 546 -21.16 -9.58 -19.20
CA VAL A 546 -19.87 -9.66 -19.91
C VAL A 546 -19.35 -11.10 -19.96
N VAL A 547 -19.40 -11.82 -18.83
CA VAL A 547 -19.00 -13.24 -18.80
C VAL A 547 -19.89 -14.07 -19.71
N SER A 548 -21.21 -13.88 -19.65
CA SER A 548 -22.15 -14.59 -20.53
C SER A 548 -21.93 -14.29 -22.01
N LEU A 549 -21.65 -13.04 -22.39
CA LEU A 549 -21.37 -12.66 -23.78
C LEU A 549 -20.06 -13.27 -24.26
N ARG A 550 -19.03 -13.27 -23.40
CA ARG A 550 -17.75 -13.92 -23.70
C ARG A 550 -17.91 -15.42 -23.89
N ASP A 551 -18.70 -16.09 -23.06
CA ASP A 551 -18.99 -17.52 -23.20
C ASP A 551 -19.76 -17.82 -24.49
N GLN A 552 -20.69 -16.94 -24.88
CA GLN A 552 -21.38 -17.03 -26.18
C GLN A 552 -20.41 -16.83 -27.36
N GLU A 553 -19.49 -15.87 -27.28
CA GLU A 553 -18.49 -15.63 -28.32
C GLU A 553 -17.51 -16.81 -28.43
N LEU A 554 -17.02 -17.34 -27.30
CA LEU A 554 -16.18 -18.53 -27.28
C LEU A 554 -16.90 -19.75 -27.85
N ALA A 555 -18.19 -19.93 -27.54
CA ALA A 555 -19.01 -20.98 -28.13
C ALA A 555 -19.16 -20.78 -29.65
N ALA A 556 -19.37 -19.56 -30.12
CA ALA A 556 -19.46 -19.24 -31.55
C ALA A 556 -18.12 -19.48 -32.28
N ARG A 557 -16.99 -19.04 -31.72
CA ARG A 557 -15.65 -19.31 -32.26
C ARG A 557 -15.35 -20.80 -32.29
N LYS A 558 -15.75 -21.55 -31.27
CA LYS A 558 -15.62 -23.02 -31.25
C LYS A 558 -16.45 -23.69 -32.33
N GLN A 559 -17.69 -23.24 -32.56
CA GLN A 559 -18.53 -23.72 -33.66
C GLN A 559 -17.92 -23.40 -35.03
N GLU A 560 -17.37 -22.20 -35.21
CA GLU A 560 -16.71 -21.82 -36.45
C GLU A 560 -15.44 -22.63 -36.70
N TRP A 561 -14.62 -22.82 -35.67
CA TRP A 561 -13.46 -23.70 -35.75
C TRP A 561 -13.85 -25.14 -36.12
N GLN A 562 -14.91 -25.70 -35.53
CA GLN A 562 -15.43 -27.02 -35.89
C GLN A 562 -15.94 -27.09 -37.34
N ARG A 563 -16.55 -26.01 -37.86
CA ARG A 563 -16.94 -25.93 -39.27
C ARG A 563 -15.72 -25.92 -40.18
N GLN A 564 -14.71 -25.11 -39.86
CA GLN A 564 -13.47 -25.05 -40.63
C GLN A 564 -12.73 -26.39 -40.60
N GLU A 565 -12.66 -27.05 -39.45
CA GLU A 565 -12.08 -28.39 -39.33
C GLU A 565 -12.85 -29.41 -40.18
N THR A 566 -14.18 -29.35 -40.19
CA THR A 566 -15.02 -30.22 -41.04
C THR A 566 -14.76 -29.97 -42.53
N LEU A 567 -14.68 -28.69 -42.94
CA LEU A 567 -14.37 -28.31 -44.32
C LEU A 567 -12.97 -28.75 -44.75
N ASN A 568 -11.97 -28.56 -43.88
CA ASN A 568 -10.61 -29.02 -44.11
C ASN A 568 -10.54 -30.54 -44.24
N ASN A 569 -11.24 -31.27 -43.37
CA ASN A 569 -11.33 -32.73 -43.44
C ASN A 569 -12.03 -33.21 -44.72
N GLN A 570 -13.09 -32.52 -45.15
CA GLN A 570 -13.76 -32.83 -46.42
C GLN A 570 -12.82 -32.57 -47.60
N HIS A 571 -12.13 -31.43 -47.62
CA HIS A 571 -11.17 -31.11 -48.67
C HIS A 571 -10.03 -32.14 -48.75
N GLN A 572 -9.50 -32.58 -47.61
CA GLN A 572 -8.47 -33.65 -47.56
C GLN A 572 -9.00 -34.99 -48.09
N ARG A 573 -10.27 -35.33 -47.81
CA ARG A 573 -10.91 -36.53 -48.38
C ARG A 573 -11.06 -36.42 -49.89
N ASP A 574 -11.56 -35.28 -50.39
CA ASP A 574 -11.73 -35.05 -51.83
C ASP A 574 -10.38 -35.11 -52.57
N LEU A 575 -9.31 -34.56 -51.96
CA LEU A 575 -7.94 -34.67 -52.49
C LEU A 575 -7.48 -36.13 -52.56
N HIS A 576 -7.65 -36.91 -51.49
CA HIS A 576 -7.30 -38.34 -51.48
C HIS A 576 -8.14 -39.16 -52.47
N GLU A 577 -9.42 -38.86 -52.63
CA GLU A 577 -10.28 -39.52 -53.63
C GLU A 577 -9.83 -39.19 -55.06
N ALA A 578 -9.45 -37.94 -55.33
CA ALA A 578 -8.89 -37.51 -56.60
C ALA A 578 -7.54 -38.18 -56.90
N GLU A 579 -6.64 -38.25 -55.91
CA GLU A 579 -5.36 -38.98 -55.99
C GLU A 579 -5.59 -40.47 -56.26
N ALA A 580 -6.52 -41.10 -55.54
CA ALA A 580 -6.87 -42.50 -55.73
C ALA A 580 -7.50 -42.74 -57.11
N ALA A 581 -8.32 -41.82 -57.62
CA ALA A 581 -8.86 -41.88 -58.97
C ALA A 581 -7.76 -41.76 -60.03
N ALA A 582 -6.82 -40.82 -59.86
CA ALA A 582 -5.66 -40.65 -60.73
C ALA A 582 -4.77 -41.91 -60.72
N ALA A 583 -4.51 -42.50 -59.55
CA ALA A 583 -3.75 -43.74 -59.42
C ALA A 583 -4.45 -44.93 -60.08
N ARG A 584 -5.77 -45.04 -59.96
CA ARG A 584 -6.58 -46.06 -60.68
C ARG A 584 -6.48 -45.87 -62.19
N GLN A 585 -6.61 -44.64 -62.67
CA GLN A 585 -6.47 -44.31 -64.10
C GLN A 585 -5.08 -44.67 -64.61
N GLN A 586 -4.02 -44.29 -63.89
CA GLN A 586 -2.64 -44.63 -64.24
C GLN A 586 -2.41 -46.15 -64.25
N THR A 587 -2.97 -46.89 -63.29
CA THR A 587 -2.90 -48.36 -63.26
C THR A 587 -3.60 -48.98 -64.47
N HIS A 588 -4.77 -48.45 -64.84
CA HIS A 588 -5.50 -48.88 -66.03
C HIS A 588 -4.72 -48.58 -67.32
N ASP A 589 -4.13 -47.40 -67.43
CA ASP A 589 -3.33 -47.00 -68.60
C ASP A 589 -2.05 -47.85 -68.72
N ASN A 590 -1.38 -48.14 -67.60
CA ASN A 590 -0.24 -49.06 -67.56
C ASN A 590 -0.66 -50.48 -67.99
N TRP A 591 -1.79 -50.97 -67.48
CA TRP A 591 -2.33 -52.28 -67.85
C TRP A 591 -2.67 -52.35 -69.35
N LEU A 592 -3.27 -51.29 -69.92
CA LEU A 592 -3.55 -51.19 -71.35
C LEU A 592 -2.25 -51.24 -72.16
N ALA A 593 -1.24 -50.46 -71.77
CA ALA A 593 0.05 -50.42 -72.45
C ALA A 593 0.77 -51.78 -72.42
N ASP A 594 0.81 -52.44 -71.26
CA ASP A 594 1.41 -53.78 -71.12
C ASP A 594 0.63 -54.84 -71.92
N SER A 595 -0.70 -54.75 -71.94
CA SER A 595 -1.54 -55.67 -72.71
C SER A 595 -1.32 -55.49 -74.22
N ILE A 596 -1.23 -54.26 -74.71
CA ILE A 596 -0.90 -53.97 -76.11
C ILE A 596 0.48 -54.53 -76.44
N ARG A 597 1.51 -54.25 -75.62
CA ARG A 597 2.88 -54.75 -75.83
C ARG A 597 2.91 -56.28 -75.91
N MET A 598 2.24 -56.97 -74.99
CA MET A 598 2.18 -58.43 -74.99
C MET A 598 1.53 -58.99 -76.27
N LEU A 599 0.45 -58.36 -76.76
CA LEU A 599 -0.19 -58.80 -78.00
C LEU A 599 0.70 -58.60 -79.22
N GLU A 600 1.45 -57.51 -79.26
CA GLU A 600 2.41 -57.23 -80.32
C GLU A 600 3.58 -58.21 -80.30
N GLU A 601 4.12 -58.52 -79.12
CA GLU A 601 5.16 -59.54 -78.93
C GLU A 601 4.68 -60.92 -79.38
N GLN A 602 3.46 -61.32 -78.99
CA GLN A 602 2.86 -62.57 -79.44
C GLN A 602 2.62 -62.58 -80.95
N ALA A 603 2.12 -61.48 -81.53
CA ALA A 603 1.93 -61.36 -82.97
C ALA A 603 3.25 -61.51 -83.72
N ALA A 604 4.32 -60.87 -83.23
CA ALA A 604 5.66 -61.00 -83.79
C ALA A 604 6.17 -62.45 -83.74
N GLN A 605 6.02 -63.13 -82.60
CA GLN A 605 6.38 -64.54 -82.44
C GLN A 605 5.59 -65.46 -83.40
N GLN A 606 4.30 -65.21 -83.59
CA GLN A 606 3.48 -65.96 -84.54
C GLN A 606 3.93 -65.74 -86.00
N ARG A 607 4.34 -64.52 -86.36
CA ARG A 607 4.94 -64.24 -87.68
C ARG A 607 6.27 -64.97 -87.86
N GLU A 608 7.09 -65.04 -86.82
CA GLU A 608 8.35 -65.79 -86.83
C GLU A 608 8.09 -67.30 -87.03
N TYR A 609 7.14 -67.89 -86.30
CA TYR A 609 6.73 -69.28 -86.52
C TYR A 609 6.16 -69.53 -87.93
N HIS A 610 5.39 -68.59 -88.48
CA HIS A 610 4.96 -68.66 -89.87
C HIS A 610 6.17 -68.68 -90.82
N ALA A 611 7.16 -67.80 -90.61
CA ALA A 611 8.36 -67.75 -91.43
C ALA A 611 9.19 -69.05 -91.35
N GLN A 612 9.25 -69.67 -90.17
CA GLN A 612 10.00 -70.91 -89.94
C GLN A 612 9.31 -72.15 -90.50
N TYR A 613 7.98 -72.25 -90.38
CA TYR A 613 7.23 -73.48 -90.67
C TYR A 613 6.28 -73.40 -91.88
N GLY A 614 6.08 -72.22 -92.47
CA GLY A 614 5.22 -72.02 -93.64
C GLY A 614 3.71 -72.23 -93.42
N ASN A 615 3.26 -72.37 -92.16
CA ASN A 615 1.86 -72.68 -91.85
C ASN A 615 1.00 -71.40 -91.74
N GLN A 616 0.11 -71.20 -92.71
CA GLN A 616 -0.86 -70.08 -92.80
C GLN A 616 -1.70 -69.82 -91.54
N HIS A 617 -1.90 -70.82 -90.68
CA HIS A 617 -2.59 -70.64 -89.40
C HIS A 617 -1.90 -69.58 -88.51
N TYR A 618 -0.56 -69.58 -88.46
CA TYR A 618 0.22 -68.66 -87.63
C TYR A 618 0.12 -67.21 -88.13
N LEU A 619 0.04 -66.99 -89.44
CA LEU A 619 -0.15 -65.66 -90.02
C LEU A 619 -1.53 -65.09 -89.68
N LYS A 620 -2.60 -65.88 -89.85
CA LYS A 620 -3.97 -65.47 -89.47
C LYS A 620 -4.09 -65.21 -87.96
N SER A 621 -3.35 -65.95 -87.15
CA SER A 621 -3.25 -65.73 -85.70
C SER A 621 -2.60 -64.38 -85.39
N ALA A 622 -1.46 -64.06 -86.03
CA ALA A 622 -0.79 -62.77 -85.88
C ALA A 622 -1.69 -61.58 -86.27
N GLU A 623 -2.34 -61.64 -87.43
CA GLU A 623 -3.30 -60.59 -87.87
C GLU A 623 -4.51 -60.43 -86.94
N SER A 624 -4.90 -61.49 -86.25
CA SER A 624 -5.95 -61.43 -85.23
C SER A 624 -5.45 -60.71 -83.98
N LEU A 625 -4.22 -60.98 -83.54
CA LEU A 625 -3.59 -60.32 -82.39
C LEU A 625 -3.33 -58.83 -82.66
N ASP A 626 -2.86 -58.46 -83.86
CA ASP A 626 -2.68 -57.06 -84.26
C ASP A 626 -4.01 -56.29 -84.23
N ARG A 627 -5.08 -56.88 -84.76
CA ARG A 627 -6.43 -56.28 -84.72
C ARG A 627 -6.95 -56.14 -83.30
N GLN A 628 -6.53 -56.99 -82.37
CA GLN A 628 -6.88 -56.87 -80.95
C GLN A 628 -6.07 -55.77 -80.26
N ALA A 629 -4.77 -55.66 -80.53
CA ALA A 629 -3.92 -54.56 -80.05
C ALA A 629 -4.45 -53.20 -80.54
N GLU A 630 -4.83 -53.12 -81.81
CA GLU A 630 -5.41 -51.91 -82.41
C GLU A 630 -6.77 -51.52 -81.79
N LYS A 631 -7.60 -52.52 -81.42
CA LYS A 631 -8.83 -52.27 -80.67
C LYS A 631 -8.55 -51.71 -79.28
N LEU A 632 -7.58 -52.27 -78.56
CA LEU A 632 -7.19 -51.75 -77.25
C LEU A 632 -6.65 -50.31 -77.32
N ARG A 633 -5.88 -49.96 -78.37
CA ARG A 633 -5.45 -48.57 -78.61
C ARG A 633 -6.60 -47.59 -78.80
N ARG A 634 -7.70 -48.05 -79.41
CA ARG A 634 -8.92 -47.25 -79.59
C ARG A 634 -9.81 -47.22 -78.34
N GLY A 635 -9.37 -47.84 -77.25
CA GLY A 635 -10.18 -47.99 -76.04
C GLY A 635 -11.32 -49.02 -76.18
N GLU A 636 -11.34 -49.81 -77.25
CA GLU A 636 -12.33 -50.86 -77.43
C GLU A 636 -11.95 -52.09 -76.60
N LEU A 637 -12.59 -52.23 -75.43
CA LEU A 637 -12.45 -53.43 -74.62
C LEU A 637 -13.01 -54.66 -75.37
N PRO A 638 -12.26 -55.78 -75.43
CA PRO A 638 -12.75 -56.99 -76.08
C PRO A 638 -14.02 -57.51 -75.40
N LYS A 639 -15.03 -57.87 -76.20
CA LYS A 639 -16.34 -58.37 -75.72
C LYS A 639 -16.26 -59.69 -74.93
N ARG A 640 -15.15 -60.40 -74.97
CA ARG A 640 -14.89 -61.60 -74.17
C ARG A 640 -13.50 -61.49 -73.56
N PRO A 641 -13.34 -61.74 -72.25
CA PRO A 641 -12.03 -61.72 -71.63
C PRO A 641 -11.29 -63.03 -71.90
N TRP A 642 -10.67 -63.15 -73.08
CA TRP A 642 -9.78 -64.29 -73.40
C TRP A 642 -8.49 -64.27 -72.54
N TYR A 643 -8.24 -63.18 -71.82
CA TYR A 643 -7.12 -62.92 -70.92
C TYR A 643 -7.21 -63.62 -69.55
N VAL A 644 -8.36 -64.20 -69.16
CA VAL A 644 -8.45 -65.00 -67.91
C VAL A 644 -7.57 -66.28 -67.97
N ARG A 645 -7.07 -66.66 -69.16
CA ARG A 645 -6.19 -67.83 -69.35
C ARG A 645 -4.71 -67.51 -69.56
N LEU A 646 -4.31 -66.24 -69.70
CA LEU A 646 -2.94 -65.86 -70.05
C LEU A 646 -2.15 -65.18 -68.91
N LEU A 647 -2.77 -64.91 -67.77
CA LEU A 647 -2.02 -64.57 -66.56
C LEU A 647 -1.43 -65.87 -65.97
N PRO A 648 -0.10 -66.06 -65.96
CA PRO A 648 0.46 -67.03 -65.04
C PRO A 648 0.12 -66.52 -63.63
N TRP A 649 -0.52 -67.36 -62.81
CA TRP A 649 -0.62 -67.14 -61.38
C TRP A 649 0.80 -66.96 -60.81
N ARG A 650 1.25 -65.71 -60.66
CA ARG A 650 2.26 -65.36 -59.66
C ARG A 650 1.49 -64.81 -58.47
N ARG A 651 1.50 -65.60 -57.39
CA ARG A 651 1.13 -65.17 -56.04
C ARG A 651 1.97 -63.97 -55.61
#